data_AF-A0A7V1HZC1-F1
#
_entry.id   AF-A0A7V1HZC1-F1
#
_cell.length_a   1.000
_cell.length_b   1.000
_cell.length_c   1.000
_cell.angle_alpha   90.00
_cell.angle_beta   90.00
_cell.angle_gamma   90.00
#
_symmetry.space_group_name_H-M   'P 1'
#
loop_
_entity.id
_entity.type
_entity.pdbx_description
1 polymer ?
#
loop_
_entity_poly.entity_id
_entity_poly.type
_entity_poly.pdbx_seq_one_letter_code
_entity_poly.pdbx_strand_id
1 'polypeptide(L)'
;MIKKLLFGGAFIGLLLYASAPAQAGPRPVKELIDVISSSGLDALKARLISPEGEVVKVKDGVCYITNESGAILEKGSELTIIRAGEKITHPVTGEELGEITEPVGKVRVTSSDKKLIRAVAVAGSEKIKPGDTIGPPDKKPMVALVMDMPLKSWEPEAVALELGRKLGQWKGVDWVGRYAVERFLFDENTPEGADIINKKTFKNLRDRLKADYLLFLEVAEKDGTALTNISLYKLSGGDGGDGSLEPVASHRGLAPVKTGKRAAPVKETPSSIKPSAPTTQTVKSQSAKPAPPPAPAPVAGKTERGPGILGGYKSKILGEFDGNIAALLAYDLDKDGVKEIVIGFDHKVAVLKWSDEKLEQVWEKNLGARNQIIGLGAGDFNANGEVEIYVNNAAFSRIQSIIIERKNGSFKVIREKTPMVFYTGSDGRLYGREQKTNYQLKDEILELTWREDGFEKKPFMTLPKGLGMTGLGFFDMDGDGATDIAGYDKYLKLHYYNSKEKRWKKLPGRFGGSNVKIKLYEEDGGDVFQEFLPPTLLSTDSKGRPVIIALSAKSSIVFAAERTFTKAQVVVIEYDGSTFAEKTRTPMAQGAVQGATMFDPGALKDMLLISRSYFSFFEKARSELVLIDLNSY
;
A
#
# COMPACT_ATOMS: atom_id res chain seq x y z
N MET A 1 -38.03 17.66 -2.27
CA MET A 1 -38.10 19.14 -2.23
C MET A 1 -36.77 19.60 -1.65
N ILE A 2 -35.84 20.31 -2.29
CA ILE A 2 -35.86 21.26 -3.40
C ILE A 2 -34.57 21.05 -4.22
N LYS A 3 -34.73 20.97 -5.55
CA LYS A 3 -33.66 21.05 -6.55
C LYS A 3 -33.54 22.51 -6.99
N LYS A 4 -32.34 22.87 -7.46
CA LYS A 4 -31.97 24.06 -8.26
C LYS A 4 -31.70 25.37 -7.50
N LEU A 5 -30.46 25.84 -7.61
CA LEU A 5 -30.21 27.18 -8.12
C LEU A 5 -29.18 27.09 -9.26
N LEU A 6 -29.60 27.53 -10.44
CA LEU A 6 -28.75 27.73 -11.61
C LEU A 6 -27.89 28.98 -11.42
N PHE A 7 -26.65 28.96 -11.93
CA PHE A 7 -26.11 30.11 -12.64
C PHE A 7 -25.47 29.61 -13.93
N GLY A 8 -26.14 29.91 -15.04
CA GLY A 8 -25.60 29.81 -16.39
C GLY A 8 -24.86 31.09 -16.72
N GLY A 9 -23.66 30.93 -17.27
CA GLY A 9 -22.90 32.00 -17.91
C GLY A 9 -22.00 31.34 -18.95
N ALA A 10 -22.42 31.42 -20.22
CA ALA A 10 -21.61 31.00 -21.34
C ALA A 10 -20.43 31.97 -21.49
N PHE A 11 -19.22 31.50 -21.20
CA PHE A 11 -17.98 32.20 -21.54
C PHE A 11 -17.29 31.43 -22.67
N ILE A 12 -17.25 32.05 -23.85
CA ILE A 12 -16.39 31.66 -24.96
C ILE A 12 -14.95 31.99 -24.52
N GLY A 13 -14.21 30.97 -24.08
CA GLY A 13 -12.83 31.09 -23.64
C GLY A 13 -11.86 30.61 -24.70
N LEU A 14 -11.21 31.55 -25.37
CA LEU A 14 -10.01 31.35 -26.17
C LEU A 14 -8.93 30.71 -25.28
N LEU A 15 -8.54 29.44 -25.54
CA LEU A 15 -7.43 28.79 -24.85
C LEU A 15 -6.11 29.42 -25.29
N LEU A 16 -5.69 30.47 -24.59
CA LEU A 16 -4.28 30.80 -24.47
C LEU A 16 -3.65 29.70 -23.61
N TYR A 17 -2.68 28.97 -24.17
CA TYR A 17 -1.77 28.11 -23.40
C TYR A 17 -0.97 29.00 -22.44
N ALA A 18 -1.56 29.33 -21.30
CA ALA A 18 -0.80 29.68 -20.13
C ALA A 18 -0.03 28.41 -19.73
N SER A 19 1.30 28.49 -19.78
CA SER A 19 2.19 27.51 -19.17
C SER A 19 1.64 27.15 -17.79
N ALA A 20 1.31 25.86 -17.61
CA ALA A 20 0.91 25.35 -16.32
C ALA A 20 1.96 25.80 -15.29
N PRO A 21 1.58 26.45 -14.18
CA PRO A 21 2.55 26.86 -13.19
C PRO A 21 3.25 25.60 -12.67
N ALA A 22 4.58 25.63 -12.69
CA ALA A 22 5.42 24.58 -12.12
C ALA A 22 4.92 24.26 -10.71
N GLN A 23 4.60 22.98 -10.48
CA GLN A 23 4.07 22.47 -9.23
C GLN A 23 5.00 22.88 -8.07
N ALA A 24 4.48 23.67 -7.12
CA ALA A 24 5.20 24.02 -5.90
C ALA A 24 5.56 22.73 -5.13
N GLY A 25 6.74 22.68 -4.52
CA GLY A 25 7.17 21.54 -3.70
C GLY A 25 6.19 21.24 -2.54
N PRO A 26 6.24 20.03 -1.96
CA PRO A 26 5.27 19.61 -0.94
C PRO A 26 5.29 20.52 0.29
N ARG A 27 4.11 20.97 0.73
CA ARG A 27 3.93 21.86 1.89
C ARG A 27 4.25 21.18 3.22
N PRO A 28 4.58 21.93 4.29
CA PRO A 28 4.77 21.36 5.63
C PRO A 28 3.47 20.73 6.13
N VAL A 29 3.48 19.41 6.35
CA VAL A 29 2.33 18.63 6.83
C VAL A 29 1.81 19.12 8.17
N LYS A 30 2.71 19.56 9.07
CA LYS A 30 2.38 20.04 10.41
C LYS A 30 1.29 21.13 10.39
N GLU A 31 1.33 22.03 9.41
CA GLU A 31 0.37 23.11 9.28
C GLU A 31 -1.06 22.58 9.06
N LEU A 32 -1.22 21.56 8.22
CA LEU A 32 -2.53 20.94 8.00
C LEU A 32 -3.03 20.23 9.27
N ILE A 33 -2.13 19.59 10.02
CA ILE A 33 -2.48 18.93 11.28
C ILE A 33 -2.91 19.94 12.34
N ASP A 34 -2.27 21.11 12.41
CA ASP A 34 -2.67 22.20 13.30
C ASP A 34 -4.07 22.74 12.92
N VAL A 35 -4.37 22.84 11.62
CA VAL A 35 -5.72 23.17 11.12
C VAL A 35 -6.75 22.12 11.53
N ILE A 36 -6.48 20.84 11.28
CA ILE A 36 -7.39 19.73 11.67
C ILE A 36 -7.61 19.74 13.19
N SER A 37 -6.56 19.96 13.97
CA SER A 37 -6.60 20.03 15.43
C SER A 37 -7.53 21.15 15.91
N SER A 38 -7.28 22.38 15.42
CA SER A 38 -8.06 23.57 15.78
C SER A 38 -9.49 23.56 15.23
N SER A 39 -9.76 22.75 14.20
CA SER A 39 -11.09 22.55 13.63
C SER A 39 -12.01 21.65 14.47
N GLY A 40 -11.54 21.16 15.63
CA GLY A 40 -12.37 20.42 16.58
C GLY A 40 -11.94 18.98 16.82
N LEU A 41 -10.86 18.49 16.21
CA LEU A 41 -10.34 17.13 16.49
C LEU A 41 -9.99 16.99 17.99
N ASP A 42 -9.30 17.98 18.56
CA ASP A 42 -8.89 17.92 19.98
C ASP A 42 -10.09 17.96 20.93
N ALA A 43 -11.22 18.56 20.52
CA ALA A 43 -12.46 18.58 21.29
C ALA A 43 -13.12 17.19 21.38
N LEU A 44 -12.87 16.30 20.42
CA LEU A 44 -13.40 14.93 20.42
C LEU A 44 -12.70 14.01 21.42
N LYS A 45 -11.48 14.36 21.86
CA LYS A 45 -10.72 13.53 22.81
C LYS A 45 -11.53 13.20 24.05
N ALA A 46 -12.20 14.20 24.64
CA ALA A 46 -13.00 14.03 25.85
C ALA A 46 -14.18 13.05 25.66
N ARG A 47 -14.64 12.81 24.43
CA ARG A 47 -15.73 11.85 24.12
C ARG A 47 -15.25 10.41 23.96
N LEU A 48 -13.95 10.21 23.78
CA LEU A 48 -13.36 8.93 23.43
C LEU A 48 -12.52 8.34 24.56
N ILE A 49 -11.91 9.17 25.40
CA ILE A 49 -11.05 8.70 26.49
C ILE A 49 -11.85 7.99 27.59
N SER A 50 -11.21 6.99 28.19
CA SER A 50 -11.72 6.30 29.37
C SER A 50 -11.73 7.23 30.59
N PRO A 51 -12.74 7.17 31.46
CA PRO A 51 -12.82 8.03 32.64
C PRO A 51 -11.84 7.61 33.74
N GLU A 52 -11.31 8.60 34.45
CA GLU A 52 -10.47 8.45 35.64
C GLU A 52 -10.97 9.38 36.74
N GLY A 53 -10.93 8.91 37.98
CA GLY A 53 -11.30 9.71 39.15
C GLY A 53 -11.54 8.90 40.43
N GLU A 54 -11.69 9.63 41.52
CA GLU A 54 -11.86 9.15 42.88
C GLU A 54 -13.25 9.49 43.41
N VAL A 55 -13.89 8.54 44.09
CA VAL A 55 -15.14 8.76 44.83
C VAL A 55 -14.85 9.72 45.97
N VAL A 56 -15.43 10.91 45.92
CA VAL A 56 -15.28 11.93 46.97
C VAL A 56 -16.46 11.93 47.95
N LYS A 57 -17.61 11.40 47.55
CA LYS A 57 -18.81 11.32 48.39
C LYS A 57 -19.76 10.24 47.93
N VAL A 58 -20.38 9.55 48.88
CA VAL A 58 -21.53 8.66 48.65
C VAL A 58 -22.70 9.17 49.48
N LYS A 59 -23.85 9.44 48.87
CA LYS A 59 -25.06 9.90 49.56
C LYS A 59 -26.31 9.35 48.85
N ASP A 60 -27.20 8.71 49.61
CA ASP A 60 -28.47 8.16 49.10
C ASP A 60 -28.29 7.23 47.88
N GLY A 61 -27.24 6.41 47.91
CA GLY A 61 -26.87 5.51 46.80
C GLY A 61 -26.25 6.21 45.58
N VAL A 62 -26.04 7.53 45.64
CA VAL A 62 -25.37 8.33 44.60
C VAL A 62 -23.90 8.53 44.96
N CYS A 63 -23.02 8.09 44.07
CA CYS A 63 -21.59 8.34 44.09
C CYS A 63 -21.27 9.65 43.35
N TYR A 64 -20.50 10.51 44.01
CA TYR A 64 -19.89 11.71 43.45
C TYR A 64 -18.41 11.42 43.28
N ILE A 65 -17.94 11.44 42.04
CA ILE A 65 -16.60 11.00 41.65
C ILE A 65 -15.91 12.16 40.95
N THR A 66 -14.63 12.43 41.23
CA THR A 66 -13.86 13.39 40.43
C THR A 66 -13.81 12.94 38.98
N ASN A 67 -13.63 13.89 38.06
CA ASN A 67 -13.38 13.60 36.66
C ASN A 67 -11.99 14.12 36.30
N GLU A 68 -10.96 13.35 36.62
CA GLU A 68 -9.57 13.74 36.42
C GLU A 68 -9.16 13.66 34.94
N SER A 69 -9.76 12.71 34.22
CA SER A 69 -9.59 12.56 32.78
C SER A 69 -10.26 13.66 31.95
N GLY A 70 -11.30 14.32 32.48
CA GLY A 70 -12.18 15.21 31.71
C GLY A 70 -13.09 14.49 30.71
N ALA A 71 -13.29 13.17 30.85
CA ALA A 71 -14.14 12.37 29.98
C ALA A 71 -15.61 12.84 30.02
N ILE A 72 -16.28 12.86 28.87
CA ILE A 72 -17.70 13.14 28.75
C ILE A 72 -18.42 11.80 28.58
N LEU A 73 -19.10 11.37 29.64
CA LEU A 73 -19.76 10.08 29.72
C LEU A 73 -21.26 10.20 29.37
N GLU A 74 -21.78 9.19 28.69
CA GLU A 74 -23.21 9.11 28.40
C GLU A 74 -23.99 8.71 29.66
N LYS A 75 -25.21 9.24 29.80
CA LYS A 75 -26.12 8.78 30.84
C LYS A 75 -26.41 7.30 30.62
N GLY A 76 -26.20 6.49 31.66
CA GLY A 76 -26.37 5.04 31.60
C GLY A 76 -25.06 4.26 31.48
N SER A 77 -23.91 4.90 31.20
CA SER A 77 -22.61 4.21 31.20
C SER A 77 -22.33 3.56 32.56
N GLU A 78 -21.81 2.33 32.55
CA GLU A 78 -21.43 1.61 33.77
C GLU A 78 -19.93 1.72 34.02
N LEU A 79 -19.55 1.96 35.27
CA LEU A 79 -18.15 2.05 35.72
C LEU A 79 -17.94 1.05 36.85
N THR A 80 -16.80 0.36 36.79
CA THR A 80 -16.33 -0.46 37.91
C THR A 80 -15.57 0.44 38.89
N ILE A 81 -15.88 0.33 40.16
CA ILE A 81 -15.19 1.02 41.25
C ILE A 81 -14.25 0.02 41.92
N ILE A 82 -13.00 0.41 42.10
CA ILE A 82 -11.94 -0.39 42.70
C ILE A 82 -11.38 0.27 43.96
N ARG A 83 -10.72 -0.52 44.78
CA ARG A 83 -9.97 -0.08 45.94
C ARG A 83 -8.53 -0.54 45.83
N ALA A 84 -7.59 0.37 46.03
CA ALA A 84 -6.19 0.04 46.22
C ALA A 84 -5.99 -0.71 47.53
N GLY A 85 -5.30 -1.85 47.46
CA GLY A 85 -4.95 -2.74 48.56
C GLY A 85 -3.45 -2.71 48.83
N GLU A 86 -2.81 -3.88 48.89
CA GLU A 86 -1.39 -3.99 49.22
C GLU A 86 -0.48 -3.52 48.08
N LYS A 87 0.59 -2.79 48.43
CA LYS A 87 1.65 -2.40 47.49
C LYS A 87 2.49 -3.61 47.11
N ILE A 88 2.79 -3.72 45.83
CA ILE A 88 3.69 -4.72 45.26
C ILE A 88 5.05 -4.07 45.12
N THR A 89 6.05 -4.58 45.84
CA THR A 89 7.43 -4.10 45.77
C THR A 89 8.33 -5.19 45.19
N HIS A 90 9.26 -4.80 44.32
CA HIS A 90 10.25 -5.71 43.79
C HIS A 90 11.20 -6.14 44.93
N PRO A 91 11.35 -7.45 45.21
CA PRO A 91 12.02 -7.93 46.42
C PRO A 91 13.51 -7.58 46.49
N VAL A 92 14.16 -7.35 45.34
CA VAL A 92 15.60 -7.01 45.26
C VAL A 92 15.86 -5.51 45.12
N THR A 93 15.20 -4.82 44.18
CA THR A 93 15.43 -3.39 43.93
C THR A 93 14.69 -2.47 44.90
N GLY A 94 13.67 -2.97 45.61
CA GLY A 94 12.79 -2.16 46.44
C GLY A 94 11.87 -1.23 45.64
N GLU A 95 11.85 -1.34 44.31
CA GLU A 95 11.02 -0.53 43.43
C GLU A 95 9.53 -0.89 43.61
N GLU A 96 8.67 0.12 43.72
CA GLU A 96 7.22 -0.07 43.77
C GLU A 96 6.71 -0.41 42.37
N LEU A 97 6.24 -1.65 42.19
CA LEU A 97 5.77 -2.17 40.90
C LEU A 97 4.27 -1.91 40.68
N GLY A 98 3.53 -1.54 41.73
CA GLY A 98 2.12 -1.22 41.67
C GLY A 98 1.38 -1.57 42.96
N GLU A 99 0.06 -1.63 42.88
CA GLU A 99 -0.83 -1.97 44.00
C GLU A 99 -1.82 -3.05 43.55
N ILE A 100 -2.14 -4.00 44.44
CA ILE A 100 -3.23 -4.94 44.24
C ILE A 100 -4.53 -4.16 44.31
N THR A 101 -5.40 -4.28 43.31
CA THR A 101 -6.68 -3.58 43.27
C THR A 101 -7.83 -4.58 43.32
N GLU A 102 -8.86 -4.26 44.10
CA GLU A 102 -10.05 -5.10 44.24
C GLU A 102 -11.31 -4.36 43.77
N PRO A 103 -12.18 -4.98 42.95
CA PRO A 103 -13.46 -4.39 42.58
C PRO A 103 -14.41 -4.36 43.78
N VAL A 104 -14.83 -3.16 44.19
CA VAL A 104 -15.72 -2.94 45.33
C VAL A 104 -17.17 -2.72 44.93
N GLY A 105 -17.44 -2.28 43.71
CA GLY A 105 -18.80 -2.11 43.21
C GLY A 105 -18.87 -1.67 41.75
N LYS A 106 -20.10 -1.51 41.26
CA LYS A 106 -20.38 -0.91 39.95
C LYS A 106 -21.35 0.24 40.11
N VAL A 107 -21.14 1.30 39.34
CA VAL A 107 -22.01 2.48 39.32
C VAL A 107 -22.48 2.78 37.90
N ARG A 108 -23.68 3.34 37.77
CA ARG A 108 -24.26 3.78 36.50
C ARG A 108 -24.34 5.30 36.46
N VAL A 109 -23.66 5.90 35.49
CA VAL A 109 -23.56 7.35 35.31
C VAL A 109 -24.93 7.97 35.08
N THR A 110 -25.24 9.02 35.82
CA THR A 110 -26.44 9.86 35.64
C THR A 110 -26.11 11.17 34.94
N SER A 111 -24.92 11.72 35.19
CA SER A 111 -24.39 12.91 34.52
C SER A 111 -22.87 13.00 34.70
N SER A 112 -22.17 13.59 33.74
CA SER A 112 -20.76 13.97 33.88
C SER A 112 -20.53 15.40 33.40
N ASP A 113 -19.72 16.14 34.13
CA ASP A 113 -19.12 17.40 33.70
C ASP A 113 -17.58 17.31 33.72
N LYS A 114 -16.88 18.42 33.42
CA LYS A 114 -15.41 18.45 33.33
C LYS A 114 -14.68 18.11 34.62
N LYS A 115 -15.33 18.16 35.78
CA LYS A 115 -14.71 17.97 37.09
C LYS A 115 -15.38 16.89 37.93
N LEU A 116 -16.64 16.54 37.63
CA LEU A 116 -17.46 15.67 38.46
C LEU A 116 -18.29 14.70 37.62
N ILE A 117 -18.25 13.43 38.02
CA ILE A 117 -19.15 12.38 37.57
C ILE A 117 -20.15 12.09 38.69
N ARG A 118 -21.43 12.04 38.35
CA ARG A 118 -22.49 11.56 39.24
C ARG A 118 -22.97 10.21 38.72
N ALA A 119 -23.03 9.23 39.61
CA ALA A 119 -23.43 7.88 39.26
C ALA A 119 -24.22 7.25 40.40
N VAL A 120 -25.16 6.36 40.09
CA VAL A 120 -25.92 5.59 41.08
C VAL A 120 -25.30 4.22 41.20
N ALA A 121 -25.08 3.72 42.42
CA ALA A 121 -24.58 2.37 42.62
C ALA A 121 -25.58 1.32 42.09
N VAL A 122 -25.09 0.37 41.29
CA VAL A 122 -25.88 -0.74 40.74
C VAL A 122 -25.45 -2.09 41.30
N ALA A 123 -24.24 -2.18 41.88
CA ALA A 123 -23.76 -3.33 42.62
C ALA A 123 -22.74 -2.90 43.67
N GLY A 124 -22.71 -3.56 44.83
CA GLY A 124 -21.73 -3.29 45.90
C GLY A 124 -21.89 -1.93 46.57
N SER A 125 -23.11 -1.38 46.57
CA SER A 125 -23.40 -0.03 47.11
C SER A 125 -22.93 0.18 48.55
N GLU A 126 -22.99 -0.88 49.35
CA GLU A 126 -22.59 -0.97 50.75
C GLU A 126 -21.06 -1.01 50.95
N LYS A 127 -20.30 -1.27 49.88
CA LYS A 127 -18.83 -1.38 49.92
C LYS A 127 -18.14 -0.12 49.41
N ILE A 128 -18.79 0.66 48.54
CA ILE A 128 -18.21 1.88 47.93
C ILE A 128 -18.12 2.98 49.00
N LYS A 129 -16.94 3.57 49.15
CA LYS A 129 -16.66 4.65 50.10
C LYS A 129 -15.77 5.73 49.48
N PRO A 130 -15.66 6.93 50.10
CA PRO A 130 -14.70 7.93 49.66
C PRO A 130 -13.26 7.40 49.64
N GLY A 131 -12.49 7.73 48.61
CA GLY A 131 -11.14 7.20 48.37
C GLY A 131 -11.07 6.02 47.40
N ASP A 132 -12.20 5.38 47.09
CA ASP A 132 -12.24 4.36 46.04
C ASP A 132 -12.14 5.03 44.66
N THR A 133 -11.53 4.37 43.67
CA THR A 133 -11.27 4.94 42.34
C THR A 133 -12.04 4.24 41.23
N ILE A 134 -12.19 4.91 40.09
CA ILE A 134 -12.66 4.26 38.87
C ILE A 134 -11.59 3.24 38.45
N GLY A 135 -12.01 1.98 38.32
CA GLY A 135 -11.15 0.93 37.82
C GLY A 135 -10.89 1.04 36.33
N PRO A 136 -9.86 0.35 35.81
CA PRO A 136 -9.64 0.29 34.37
C PRO A 136 -10.91 -0.23 33.68
N PRO A 137 -11.26 0.32 32.51
CA PRO A 137 -12.43 -0.16 31.77
C PRO A 137 -12.21 -1.61 31.32
N ASP A 138 -13.29 -2.40 31.32
CA ASP A 138 -13.27 -3.79 30.82
C ASP A 138 -12.78 -3.86 29.35
N LYS A 139 -13.04 -2.81 28.57
CA LYS A 139 -12.56 -2.61 27.20
C LYS A 139 -12.37 -1.10 26.95
N LYS A 140 -11.21 -0.70 26.42
CA LYS A 140 -11.03 0.67 25.91
C LYS A 140 -11.88 0.88 24.65
N PRO A 141 -12.37 2.10 24.40
CA PRO A 141 -13.03 2.42 23.15
C PRO A 141 -12.14 2.13 21.94
N MET A 142 -12.61 1.29 21.03
CA MET A 142 -11.94 0.95 19.78
C MET A 142 -12.43 1.88 18.66
N VAL A 143 -11.56 2.74 18.13
CA VAL A 143 -11.94 3.79 17.16
C VAL A 143 -11.39 3.46 15.77
N ALA A 144 -12.27 3.39 14.78
CA ALA A 144 -11.89 3.35 13.37
C ALA A 144 -11.76 4.78 12.83
N LEU A 145 -10.59 5.13 12.28
CA LEU A 145 -10.37 6.40 11.59
C LEU A 145 -10.63 6.21 10.10
N VAL A 146 -11.58 6.97 9.56
CA VAL A 146 -11.84 7.10 8.12
C VAL A 146 -11.59 8.57 7.73
N MET A 147 -10.85 8.80 6.65
CA MET A 147 -10.45 10.08 6.12
C MET A 147 -10.84 10.15 4.64
N ASP A 148 -11.46 11.24 4.23
CA ASP A 148 -11.68 11.60 2.84
C ASP A 148 -10.95 12.91 2.55
N MET A 149 -9.79 12.82 1.90
CA MET A 149 -8.90 13.96 1.73
C MET A 149 -8.35 14.01 0.31
N PRO A 150 -9.02 14.69 -0.64
CA PRO A 150 -8.46 15.01 -1.96
C PRO A 150 -7.30 16.03 -1.83
N LEU A 151 -6.14 15.58 -1.35
CA LEU A 151 -4.96 16.39 -1.07
C LEU A 151 -4.12 16.61 -2.34
N LYS A 152 -4.38 17.70 -3.08
CA LYS A 152 -3.55 18.08 -4.23
C LYS A 152 -2.23 18.76 -3.82
N SER A 153 -2.19 19.42 -2.65
CA SER A 153 -1.07 20.28 -2.21
C SER A 153 -0.20 19.68 -1.09
N TRP A 154 -0.54 18.49 -0.59
CA TRP A 154 0.19 17.82 0.50
C TRP A 154 0.46 16.38 0.12
N GLU A 155 1.53 15.80 0.69
CA GLU A 155 1.80 14.38 0.53
C GLU A 155 0.86 13.56 1.44
N PRO A 156 -0.07 12.77 0.86
CA PRO A 156 -1.01 11.89 1.56
C PRO A 156 -0.41 11.11 2.73
N GLU A 157 0.76 10.51 2.47
CA GLU A 157 1.39 9.58 3.40
C GLU A 157 1.91 10.28 4.64
N ALA A 158 2.49 11.46 4.44
CA ALA A 158 3.05 12.24 5.51
C ALA A 158 1.95 12.84 6.40
N VAL A 159 0.82 13.26 5.81
CA VAL A 159 -0.36 13.74 6.57
C VAL A 159 -0.85 12.69 7.54
N ALA A 160 -1.09 11.46 7.07
CA ALA A 160 -1.68 10.48 7.96
C ALA A 160 -0.66 9.71 8.81
N LEU A 161 0.65 9.84 8.56
CA LEU A 161 1.67 9.49 9.56
C LEU A 161 1.62 10.47 10.74
N GLU A 162 1.63 11.77 10.45
CA GLU A 162 1.65 12.80 11.50
C GLU A 162 0.33 12.84 12.28
N LEU A 163 -0.81 12.65 11.61
CA LEU A 163 -2.09 12.50 12.28
C LEU A 163 -2.12 11.26 13.17
N GLY A 164 -1.61 10.12 12.68
CA GLY A 164 -1.48 8.89 13.46
C GLY A 164 -0.61 9.10 14.71
N ARG A 165 0.52 9.81 14.58
CA ARG A 165 1.40 10.16 15.71
C ARG A 165 0.66 11.01 16.75
N LYS A 166 -0.14 12.00 16.32
CA LYS A 166 -0.93 12.83 17.24
C LYS A 166 -2.01 12.01 17.95
N LEU A 167 -2.75 11.18 17.22
CA LEU A 167 -3.82 10.35 17.77
C LEU A 167 -3.30 9.25 18.71
N GLY A 168 -2.13 8.67 18.40
CA GLY A 168 -1.44 7.70 19.26
C GLY A 168 -1.01 8.26 20.62
N GLN A 169 -0.94 9.59 20.78
CA GLN A 169 -0.69 10.23 22.07
C GLN A 169 -1.94 10.25 22.98
N TRP A 170 -3.13 9.89 22.47
CA TRP A 170 -4.35 9.86 23.26
C TRP A 170 -4.40 8.58 24.11
N LYS A 171 -4.14 8.73 25.42
CA LYS A 171 -4.29 7.64 26.38
C LYS A 171 -5.76 7.27 26.57
N GLY A 172 -6.03 6.00 26.89
CA GLY A 172 -7.37 5.50 27.22
C GLY A 172 -8.29 5.24 26.01
N VAL A 173 -7.72 5.21 24.79
CA VAL A 173 -8.40 4.89 23.53
C VAL A 173 -7.54 3.89 22.78
N ASP A 174 -8.17 2.88 22.19
CA ASP A 174 -7.51 1.99 21.23
C ASP A 174 -7.95 2.37 19.81
N TRP A 175 -7.01 2.33 18.88
CA TRP A 175 -7.29 2.61 17.48
C TRP A 175 -7.32 1.30 16.72
N VAL A 176 -8.34 1.12 15.88
CA VAL A 176 -8.33 0.00 14.92
C VAL A 176 -7.06 0.16 14.11
N GLY A 177 -6.28 -0.93 14.03
CA GLY A 177 -5.05 -0.97 13.27
C GLY A 177 -5.30 -0.37 11.90
N ARG A 178 -4.55 0.69 11.59
CA ARG A 178 -4.67 1.47 10.36
C ARG A 178 -4.92 0.61 9.13
N TYR A 179 -4.07 -0.40 8.96
CA TYR A 179 -4.13 -1.38 7.87
C TYR A 179 -5.48 -2.12 7.76
N ALA A 180 -6.12 -2.43 8.89
CA ALA A 180 -7.37 -3.18 8.92
C ALA A 180 -8.56 -2.33 8.43
N VAL A 181 -8.63 -1.05 8.79
CA VAL A 181 -9.67 -0.12 8.28
C VAL A 181 -9.47 0.12 6.79
N GLU A 182 -8.22 0.31 6.37
CA GLU A 182 -7.82 0.53 4.97
C GLU A 182 -8.21 -0.64 4.08
N ARG A 183 -7.79 -1.85 4.47
CA ARG A 183 -8.04 -3.07 3.70
C ARG A 183 -9.52 -3.47 3.73
N PHE A 184 -10.25 -3.08 4.77
CA PHE A 184 -11.69 -3.22 4.81
C PHE A 184 -12.42 -2.32 3.80
N LEU A 185 -12.11 -1.01 3.78
CA LEU A 185 -12.70 -0.08 2.80
C LEU A 185 -12.38 -0.50 1.37
N PHE A 186 -11.21 -1.11 1.19
CA PHE A 186 -10.77 -1.73 -0.06
C PHE A 186 -11.66 -2.92 -0.48
N ASP A 187 -11.88 -3.89 0.41
CA ASP A 187 -12.70 -5.08 0.14
C ASP A 187 -14.16 -4.75 -0.21
N GLU A 188 -14.69 -3.63 0.28
CA GLU A 188 -16.04 -3.17 -0.04
C GLU A 188 -16.20 -2.65 -1.49
N ASN A 189 -15.11 -2.59 -2.27
CA ASN A 189 -15.07 -2.13 -3.66
C ASN A 189 -15.72 -0.74 -3.84
N THR A 190 -15.57 0.13 -2.84
CA THR A 190 -16.20 1.46 -2.79
C THR A 190 -15.62 2.31 -3.92
N PRO A 191 -16.40 2.68 -4.95
CA PRO A 191 -15.92 3.53 -6.02
C PRO A 191 -15.44 4.89 -5.52
N GLU A 192 -14.57 5.55 -6.27
CA GLU A 192 -14.18 6.93 -6.02
C GLU A 192 -15.43 7.83 -5.98
N GLY A 193 -15.66 8.53 -4.87
CA GLY A 193 -16.84 9.37 -4.64
C GLY A 193 -18.11 8.64 -4.21
N ALA A 194 -18.05 7.33 -3.92
CA ALA A 194 -19.18 6.63 -3.31
C ALA A 194 -19.32 7.00 -1.84
N ASP A 195 -20.56 6.96 -1.34
CA ASP A 195 -20.88 7.30 0.04
C ASP A 195 -20.26 6.27 0.99
N ILE A 196 -19.10 6.62 1.56
CA ILE A 196 -18.39 5.82 2.56
C ILE A 196 -19.27 5.68 3.82
N ILE A 197 -20.20 6.63 4.02
CA ILE A 197 -21.14 6.64 5.12
C ILE A 197 -22.38 5.78 4.77
N ASN A 198 -22.21 4.46 4.63
CA ASN A 198 -23.33 3.55 4.35
C ASN A 198 -23.47 2.40 5.37
N LYS A 199 -24.72 1.90 5.53
CA LYS A 199 -25.10 0.88 6.52
C LYS A 199 -24.21 -0.38 6.49
N LYS A 200 -23.82 -0.83 5.29
CA LYS A 200 -22.98 -2.03 5.12
C LYS A 200 -21.59 -1.79 5.69
N THR A 201 -21.02 -0.62 5.41
CA THR A 201 -19.70 -0.24 5.90
C THR A 201 -19.65 -0.28 7.44
N PHE A 202 -20.66 0.28 8.10
CA PHE A 202 -20.71 0.37 9.57
C PHE A 202 -20.89 -0.97 10.25
N LYS A 203 -21.80 -1.79 9.72
CA LYS A 203 -22.01 -3.14 10.23
C LYS A 203 -20.68 -3.92 10.23
N ASN A 204 -19.89 -3.76 9.17
CA ASN A 204 -18.62 -4.47 9.05
C ASN A 204 -17.50 -3.87 9.93
N LEU A 205 -17.41 -2.54 10.07
CA LEU A 205 -16.49 -1.92 11.05
C LEU A 205 -16.76 -2.42 12.47
N ARG A 206 -18.03 -2.52 12.86
CA ARG A 206 -18.46 -3.03 14.16
C ARG A 206 -18.22 -4.54 14.30
N ASP A 207 -18.81 -5.34 13.42
CA ASP A 207 -18.88 -6.79 13.59
C ASP A 207 -17.53 -7.46 13.33
N ARG A 208 -16.74 -6.92 12.40
CA ARG A 208 -15.51 -7.55 11.90
C ARG A 208 -14.25 -6.91 12.47
N LEU A 209 -14.20 -5.58 12.56
CA LEU A 209 -13.05 -4.86 13.14
C LEU A 209 -13.24 -4.52 14.63
N LYS A 210 -14.38 -4.89 15.22
CA LYS A 210 -14.71 -4.68 16.63
C LYS A 210 -14.63 -3.20 17.07
N ALA A 211 -14.83 -2.30 16.10
CA ALA A 211 -14.85 -0.87 16.33
C ALA A 211 -16.12 -0.46 17.08
N ASP A 212 -15.96 0.33 18.13
CA ASP A 212 -17.04 0.93 18.90
C ASP A 212 -17.41 2.31 18.34
N TYR A 213 -16.44 3.00 17.72
CA TYR A 213 -16.62 4.32 17.13
C TYR A 213 -16.02 4.42 15.72
N LEU A 214 -16.61 5.31 14.91
CA LEU A 214 -16.08 5.78 13.64
C LEU A 214 -15.76 7.27 13.76
N LEU A 215 -14.49 7.63 13.59
CA LEU A 215 -14.04 9.00 13.40
C LEU A 215 -13.88 9.24 11.89
N PHE A 216 -14.77 10.04 11.31
CA PHE A 216 -14.74 10.42 9.89
C PHE A 216 -14.19 11.85 9.73
N LEU A 217 -13.10 11.98 8.98
CA LEU A 217 -12.38 13.23 8.74
C LEU A 217 -12.38 13.57 7.25
N GLU A 218 -13.13 14.59 6.85
CA GLU A 218 -13.11 15.11 5.49
C GLU A 218 -12.23 16.36 5.43
N VAL A 219 -11.34 16.44 4.44
CA VAL A 219 -10.50 17.61 4.20
C VAL A 219 -10.49 17.96 2.71
N ALA A 220 -11.08 19.10 2.36
CA ALA A 220 -11.02 19.65 1.02
C ALA A 220 -10.18 20.93 0.98
N GLU A 221 -9.52 21.20 -0.15
CA GLU A 221 -8.83 22.46 -0.38
C GLU A 221 -9.50 23.25 -1.49
N LYS A 222 -9.71 24.54 -1.24
CA LYS A 222 -10.16 25.50 -2.25
C LYS A 222 -9.47 26.84 -2.02
N ASP A 223 -8.85 27.39 -3.07
CA ASP A 223 -8.24 28.71 -3.07
C ASP A 223 -7.26 28.97 -1.89
N GLY A 224 -6.44 27.97 -1.55
CA GLY A 224 -5.46 28.05 -0.45
C GLY A 224 -6.07 27.94 0.95
N THR A 225 -7.34 27.57 1.06
CA THR A 225 -8.06 27.37 2.32
C THR A 225 -8.41 25.90 2.48
N ALA A 226 -8.14 25.35 3.66
CA ALA A 226 -8.59 24.01 4.03
C ALA A 226 -9.98 24.08 4.68
N LEU A 227 -10.89 23.27 4.14
CA LEU A 227 -12.23 23.00 4.65
C LEU A 227 -12.18 21.64 5.33
N THR A 228 -12.48 21.59 6.63
CA THR A 228 -12.45 20.35 7.41
C THR A 228 -13.84 20.02 7.93
N ASN A 229 -14.23 18.74 7.86
CA ASN A 229 -15.40 18.21 8.55
C ASN A 229 -14.98 16.99 9.36
N ILE A 230 -15.19 17.03 10.68
CA ILE A 230 -14.74 15.99 11.61
C ILE A 230 -15.95 15.48 12.35
N SER A 231 -16.37 14.26 12.03
CA SER A 231 -17.58 13.66 12.58
C SER A 231 -17.25 12.39 13.34
N LEU A 232 -17.75 12.28 14.57
CA LEU A 232 -17.63 11.09 15.40
C LEU A 232 -18.99 10.40 15.49
N TYR A 233 -19.01 9.11 15.18
CA TYR A 233 -20.18 8.25 15.28
C TYR A 233 -19.92 7.11 16.24
N LYS A 234 -20.92 6.76 17.03
CA LYS A 234 -20.95 5.53 17.81
C LYS A 234 -21.59 4.44 16.95
N LEU A 235 -20.96 3.26 16.94
CA LEU A 235 -21.40 2.11 16.18
C LEU A 235 -22.21 1.20 17.11
N SER A 236 -23.54 1.24 17.00
CA SER A 236 -24.45 0.45 17.86
C SER A 236 -25.20 -0.63 17.08
N GLY A 237 -25.71 -1.63 17.80
CA GLY A 237 -26.69 -2.61 17.32
C GLY A 237 -26.44 -4.03 17.83
N GLY A 238 -27.53 -4.74 18.15
CA GLY A 238 -27.49 -6.10 18.68
C GLY A 238 -27.22 -7.15 17.60
N ASP A 239 -26.96 -8.38 18.06
CA ASP A 239 -26.70 -9.55 17.23
C ASP A 239 -27.80 -9.69 16.15
N GLY A 240 -27.42 -9.49 14.88
CA GLY A 240 -28.30 -9.64 13.72
C GLY A 240 -29.01 -8.39 13.20
N GLY A 241 -28.94 -7.23 13.88
CA GLY A 241 -29.55 -5.98 13.43
C GLY A 241 -28.77 -5.23 12.32
N ASP A 242 -29.44 -4.36 11.56
CA ASP A 242 -28.78 -3.37 10.72
C ASP A 242 -28.09 -2.36 11.65
N GLY A 243 -26.75 -2.30 11.64
CA GLY A 243 -26.03 -1.41 12.56
C GLY A 243 -26.56 0.02 12.51
N SER A 244 -26.81 0.61 13.67
CA SER A 244 -27.23 2.00 13.81
C SER A 244 -26.02 2.90 13.96
N LEU A 245 -26.07 4.05 13.29
CA LEU A 245 -25.15 5.16 13.47
C LEU A 245 -25.77 6.16 14.44
N GLU A 246 -25.10 6.38 15.55
CA GLU A 246 -25.46 7.46 16.47
C GLU A 246 -24.43 8.59 16.31
N PRO A 247 -24.81 9.76 15.75
CA PRO A 247 -23.91 10.90 15.68
C PRO A 247 -23.59 11.40 17.09
N VAL A 248 -22.31 11.41 17.45
CA VAL A 248 -21.83 11.83 18.78
C VAL A 248 -21.47 13.31 18.78
N ALA A 249 -20.71 13.73 17.76
CA ALA A 249 -20.27 15.10 17.57
C ALA A 249 -19.84 15.35 16.11
N SER A 250 -19.99 16.58 15.64
CA SER A 250 -19.49 17.01 14.33
C SER A 250 -18.94 18.43 14.45
N HIS A 251 -17.74 18.65 13.92
CA HIS A 251 -17.07 19.94 13.91
C HIS A 251 -16.67 20.29 12.48
N ARG A 252 -16.91 21.54 12.09
CA ARG A 252 -16.48 22.07 10.80
C ARG A 252 -15.49 23.19 11.02
N GLY A 253 -14.40 23.15 10.27
CA GLY A 253 -13.37 24.18 10.29
C GLY A 253 -13.12 24.77 8.92
N LEU A 254 -12.70 26.03 8.95
CA LEU A 254 -12.20 26.74 7.79
C LEU A 254 -10.94 27.47 8.22
N ALA A 255 -9.79 27.12 7.64
CA ALA A 255 -8.55 27.80 7.96
C ALA A 255 -7.70 28.03 6.72
N PRO A 256 -7.07 29.21 6.59
CA PRO A 256 -6.09 29.45 5.55
C PRO A 256 -4.89 28.53 5.77
N VAL A 257 -4.37 27.95 4.68
CA VAL A 257 -3.11 27.22 4.70
C VAL A 257 -2.10 28.01 3.88
N LYS A 258 -1.03 28.48 4.52
CA LYS A 258 -0.05 29.38 3.90
C LYS A 258 0.52 28.74 2.64
N THR A 259 0.49 29.48 1.53
CA THR A 259 1.22 29.10 0.33
C THR A 259 2.71 29.09 0.65
N GLY A 260 3.37 27.93 0.50
CA GLY A 260 4.81 27.80 0.74
C GLY A 260 5.60 28.89 0.02
N LYS A 261 6.53 29.55 0.73
CA LYS A 261 7.42 30.53 0.10
C LYS A 261 8.24 29.86 -1.00
N ARG A 262 8.21 30.47 -2.20
CA ARG A 262 9.07 30.15 -3.33
C ARG A 262 10.54 30.22 -2.88
N ALA A 263 11.28 29.11 -2.96
CA ALA A 263 12.73 29.19 -2.95
C ALA A 263 13.16 30.08 -4.13
N ALA A 264 13.97 31.10 -3.86
CA ALA A 264 14.37 32.06 -4.87
C ALA A 264 15.07 31.33 -6.04
N PRO A 265 14.67 31.57 -7.30
CA PRO A 265 15.37 31.00 -8.43
C PRO A 265 16.78 31.60 -8.50
N VAL A 266 17.80 30.74 -8.65
CA VAL A 266 19.12 31.17 -9.11
C VAL A 266 18.93 31.83 -10.48
N LYS A 267 19.37 33.08 -10.60
CA LYS A 267 19.30 33.88 -11.82
C LYS A 267 20.26 33.29 -12.85
N GLU A 268 19.74 32.60 -13.86
CA GLU A 268 20.43 32.47 -15.14
C GLU A 268 19.81 33.45 -16.13
N THR A 269 20.67 34.24 -16.76
CA THR A 269 20.35 35.35 -17.66
C THR A 269 19.85 34.80 -19.01
N PRO A 270 18.67 35.18 -19.52
CA PRO A 270 18.19 34.71 -20.81
C PRO A 270 18.80 35.54 -21.96
N SER A 271 19.40 34.86 -22.94
CA SER A 271 19.67 35.43 -24.27
C SER A 271 18.40 35.38 -25.11
N SER A 272 18.01 36.53 -25.65
CA SER A 272 16.77 36.75 -26.39
C SER A 272 16.91 36.40 -27.87
N ILE A 273 16.09 35.47 -28.36
CA ILE A 273 15.70 35.41 -29.78
C ILE A 273 14.18 35.27 -29.86
N LYS A 274 13.56 36.21 -30.59
CA LYS A 274 12.12 36.40 -30.73
C LYS A 274 11.63 35.65 -31.99
N PRO A 275 10.60 34.79 -31.92
CA PRO A 275 10.01 34.19 -33.12
C PRO A 275 8.93 35.08 -33.73
N SER A 276 8.91 35.15 -35.06
CA SER A 276 7.82 35.65 -35.89
C SER A 276 6.88 34.51 -36.30
N ALA A 277 5.59 34.81 -36.37
CA ALA A 277 4.52 34.01 -37.01
C ALA A 277 3.76 34.95 -37.98
N PRO A 278 2.77 34.50 -38.79
CA PRO A 278 2.24 33.15 -39.06
C PRO A 278 2.07 32.88 -40.58
N THR A 279 1.46 31.75 -40.98
CA THR A 279 0.28 31.75 -41.90
C THR A 279 -0.42 30.38 -41.86
N THR A 280 -1.74 30.41 -41.71
CA THR A 280 -2.69 29.30 -41.66
C THR A 280 -3.20 28.96 -43.06
N GLN A 281 -3.44 27.68 -43.36
CA GLN A 281 -4.45 27.30 -44.37
C GLN A 281 -5.39 26.23 -43.83
N THR A 282 -6.66 26.46 -44.12
CA THR A 282 -7.86 25.75 -43.69
C THR A 282 -8.32 24.84 -44.81
N VAL A 283 -8.73 23.60 -44.52
CA VAL A 283 -9.61 22.83 -45.42
C VAL A 283 -10.70 22.14 -44.58
N LYS A 284 -11.96 22.42 -44.92
CA LYS A 284 -13.20 21.77 -44.43
C LYS A 284 -13.66 20.72 -45.43
N SER A 285 -14.34 19.66 -44.95
CA SER A 285 -15.54 18.98 -45.51
C SER A 285 -15.57 17.51 -45.05
N GLN A 286 -16.67 16.76 -44.94
CA GLN A 286 -18.13 16.96 -44.81
C GLN A 286 -18.71 15.60 -44.30
N SER A 287 -20.02 15.57 -44.05
CA SER A 287 -20.79 14.67 -43.18
C SER A 287 -21.55 13.52 -43.89
N ALA A 288 -22.11 12.58 -43.08
CA ALA A 288 -23.39 11.81 -43.22
C ALA A 288 -23.20 10.27 -43.11
N LYS A 289 -24.06 9.40 -42.53
CA LYS A 289 -25.38 9.42 -41.83
C LYS A 289 -25.58 8.02 -41.12
N PRO A 290 -26.66 7.76 -40.33
CA PRO A 290 -26.76 6.71 -39.28
C PRO A 290 -27.76 5.52 -39.49
N ALA A 291 -27.65 4.52 -38.56
CA ALA A 291 -28.64 3.59 -37.93
C ALA A 291 -29.30 2.47 -38.80
N PRO A 292 -29.89 1.35 -38.27
CA PRO A 292 -30.47 1.08 -36.91
C PRO A 292 -30.33 -0.37 -36.30
N PRO A 293 -30.89 -0.66 -35.08
CA PRO A 293 -31.09 -2.01 -34.47
C PRO A 293 -32.62 -2.38 -34.37
N PRO A 294 -33.13 -3.41 -33.62
CA PRO A 294 -32.70 -4.75 -33.13
C PRO A 294 -33.77 -5.88 -33.40
N ALA A 295 -33.62 -7.14 -32.89
CA ALA A 295 -34.65 -8.03 -32.22
C ALA A 295 -34.09 -9.46 -31.86
N PRO A 296 -34.79 -10.41 -31.16
CA PRO A 296 -34.47 -10.90 -29.80
C PRO A 296 -34.19 -12.43 -29.64
N ALA A 297 -33.98 -12.86 -28.37
CA ALA A 297 -33.35 -14.08 -27.79
C ALA A 297 -33.94 -15.49 -28.09
N PRO A 298 -33.29 -16.59 -27.61
CA PRO A 298 -33.68 -17.16 -26.30
C PRO A 298 -32.53 -17.65 -25.38
N VAL A 299 -32.95 -17.96 -24.15
CA VAL A 299 -32.22 -18.13 -22.87
C VAL A 299 -31.74 -19.56 -22.63
N ALA A 300 -30.52 -19.74 -22.08
CA ALA A 300 -30.16 -20.87 -21.23
C ALA A 300 -29.00 -20.48 -20.28
N GLY A 301 -29.17 -20.74 -18.98
CA GLY A 301 -28.33 -20.21 -17.91
C GLY A 301 -26.94 -20.84 -17.79
N LYS A 302 -25.94 -19.97 -17.78
CA LYS A 302 -24.71 -20.04 -16.98
C LYS A 302 -24.47 -18.63 -16.46
N THR A 303 -24.04 -18.48 -15.21
CA THR A 303 -23.63 -17.19 -14.67
C THR A 303 -22.33 -16.78 -15.36
N GLU A 304 -22.44 -16.25 -16.56
CA GLU A 304 -21.34 -15.62 -17.30
C GLU A 304 -20.92 -14.38 -16.51
N ARG A 305 -19.76 -14.46 -15.87
CA ARG A 305 -19.02 -13.25 -15.50
C ARG A 305 -18.68 -12.56 -16.81
N GLY A 306 -19.05 -11.28 -16.91
CA GLY A 306 -18.95 -10.49 -18.14
C GLY A 306 -17.56 -10.50 -18.79
N PRO A 307 -17.45 -9.98 -20.03
CA PRO A 307 -16.21 -10.03 -20.80
C PRO A 307 -15.07 -9.48 -19.95
N GLY A 308 -14.00 -10.28 -19.80
CA GLY A 308 -12.81 -9.88 -19.06
C GLY A 308 -12.37 -8.49 -19.49
N ILE A 309 -12.00 -7.65 -18.52
CA ILE A 309 -11.74 -6.20 -18.65
C ILE A 309 -10.46 -5.88 -19.49
N LEU A 310 -10.08 -6.79 -20.39
CA LEU A 310 -9.21 -6.60 -21.54
C LEU A 310 -9.95 -7.10 -22.79
N GLY A 311 -11.09 -6.48 -23.08
CA GLY A 311 -12.01 -6.92 -24.13
C GLY A 311 -11.35 -7.01 -25.52
N GLY A 312 -11.33 -8.23 -26.08
CA GLY A 312 -10.99 -8.56 -27.46
C GLY A 312 -9.51 -8.87 -27.68
N TYR A 313 -9.19 -10.08 -28.18
CA TYR A 313 -7.95 -10.60 -28.80
C TYR A 313 -6.54 -10.20 -28.27
N LYS A 314 -6.37 -9.23 -27.36
CA LYS A 314 -5.09 -8.63 -26.98
C LYS A 314 -4.48 -9.20 -25.69
N SER A 315 -5.23 -10.04 -24.97
CA SER A 315 -4.73 -10.75 -23.78
C SER A 315 -5.50 -12.04 -23.51
N LYS A 316 -4.83 -13.03 -22.90
CA LYS A 316 -5.38 -14.34 -22.51
C LYS A 316 -4.99 -14.67 -21.07
N ILE A 317 -5.92 -15.10 -20.22
CA ILE A 317 -5.58 -15.68 -18.91
C ILE A 317 -5.04 -17.09 -19.15
N LEU A 318 -3.81 -17.37 -18.70
CA LEU A 318 -3.18 -18.68 -18.84
C LEU A 318 -3.44 -19.60 -17.64
N GLY A 319 -3.66 -19.01 -16.45
CA GLY A 319 -3.95 -19.77 -15.24
C GLY A 319 -4.43 -18.90 -14.09
N GLU A 320 -5.20 -19.50 -13.19
CA GLU A 320 -5.67 -18.92 -11.94
C GLU A 320 -5.08 -19.71 -10.77
N PHE A 321 -4.72 -18.99 -9.70
CA PHE A 321 -4.01 -19.55 -8.56
C PHE A 321 -4.60 -19.03 -7.25
N ASP A 322 -4.68 -19.92 -6.27
CA ASP A 322 -4.91 -19.54 -4.88
C ASP A 322 -3.62 -18.99 -4.25
N GLY A 323 -3.76 -17.91 -3.49
CA GLY A 323 -2.65 -17.21 -2.85
C GLY A 323 -2.07 -16.09 -3.70
N ASN A 324 -1.02 -15.45 -3.18
CA ASN A 324 -0.31 -14.38 -3.86
C ASN A 324 0.88 -14.96 -4.65
N ILE A 325 1.02 -14.53 -5.90
CA ILE A 325 2.28 -14.65 -6.66
C ILE A 325 3.17 -13.46 -6.29
N ALA A 326 4.32 -13.73 -5.71
CA ALA A 326 5.32 -12.74 -5.28
C ALA A 326 6.44 -12.53 -6.30
N ALA A 327 6.67 -13.47 -7.21
CA ALA A 327 7.65 -13.33 -8.29
C ALA A 327 7.26 -14.22 -9.48
N LEU A 328 7.66 -13.80 -10.69
CA LEU A 328 7.40 -14.50 -11.93
C LEU A 328 8.62 -14.42 -12.84
N LEU A 329 8.98 -15.53 -13.47
CA LEU A 329 10.08 -15.64 -14.43
C LEU A 329 9.70 -16.64 -15.52
N ALA A 330 10.09 -16.37 -16.77
CA ALA A 330 10.05 -17.34 -17.85
C ALA A 330 11.47 -17.54 -18.40
N TYR A 331 11.93 -18.79 -18.47
CA TYR A 331 13.27 -19.15 -18.93
C TYR A 331 13.27 -20.55 -19.53
N ASP A 332 14.12 -20.81 -20.51
CA ASP A 332 14.30 -22.14 -21.10
C ASP A 332 15.14 -23.01 -20.15
N LEU A 333 14.49 -23.73 -19.24
CA LEU A 333 15.14 -24.43 -18.13
C LEU A 333 15.59 -25.83 -18.53
N ASP A 334 14.95 -26.43 -19.52
CA ASP A 334 15.32 -27.74 -20.07
C ASP A 334 16.10 -27.68 -21.39
N LYS A 335 16.32 -26.47 -21.94
CA LYS A 335 17.06 -26.21 -23.18
C LYS A 335 16.37 -26.82 -24.41
N ASP A 336 15.05 -26.98 -24.39
CA ASP A 336 14.26 -27.44 -25.53
C ASP A 336 13.84 -26.30 -26.48
N GLY A 337 14.17 -25.05 -26.12
CA GLY A 337 13.83 -23.85 -26.88
C GLY A 337 12.46 -23.24 -26.54
N VAL A 338 11.69 -23.88 -25.66
CA VAL A 338 10.43 -23.39 -25.10
C VAL A 338 10.68 -23.00 -23.65
N LYS A 339 10.29 -21.79 -23.27
CA LYS A 339 10.48 -21.32 -21.89
C LYS A 339 9.50 -22.04 -20.95
N GLU A 340 10.02 -22.54 -19.83
CA GLU A 340 9.22 -22.85 -18.65
C GLU A 340 8.92 -21.58 -17.84
N ILE A 341 7.84 -21.63 -17.06
CA ILE A 341 7.41 -20.56 -16.16
C ILE A 341 7.74 -20.94 -14.72
N VAL A 342 8.52 -20.11 -14.04
CA VAL A 342 8.80 -20.21 -12.62
C VAL A 342 7.93 -19.22 -11.85
N ILE A 343 7.16 -19.74 -10.90
CA ILE A 343 6.29 -18.94 -10.04
C ILE A 343 6.82 -19.00 -8.61
N GLY A 344 7.12 -17.84 -8.05
CA GLY A 344 7.35 -17.66 -6.62
C GLY A 344 6.05 -17.25 -5.94
N PHE A 345 5.45 -18.14 -5.16
CA PHE A 345 4.39 -17.80 -4.21
C PHE A 345 4.99 -17.29 -2.91
N ASP A 346 4.17 -16.90 -1.94
CA ASP A 346 4.66 -16.44 -0.63
C ASP A 346 5.60 -17.45 0.02
N HIS A 347 5.26 -18.75 0.06
CA HIS A 347 6.02 -19.77 0.80
C HIS A 347 6.51 -20.96 -0.04
N LYS A 348 6.34 -20.90 -1.36
CA LYS A 348 6.73 -22.00 -2.25
C LYS A 348 7.11 -21.50 -3.63
N VAL A 349 8.00 -22.23 -4.29
CA VAL A 349 8.36 -22.03 -5.70
C VAL A 349 7.83 -23.20 -6.51
N ALA A 350 7.32 -22.92 -7.71
CA ALA A 350 6.84 -23.93 -8.65
C ALA A 350 7.43 -23.68 -10.04
N VAL A 351 7.63 -24.75 -10.79
CA VAL A 351 7.99 -24.72 -12.21
C VAL A 351 6.83 -25.32 -13.00
N LEU A 352 6.36 -24.58 -13.99
CA LEU A 352 5.25 -24.97 -14.86
C LEU A 352 5.74 -25.01 -16.31
N LYS A 353 5.35 -26.04 -17.03
CA LYS A 353 5.57 -26.16 -18.48
C LYS A 353 4.28 -25.74 -19.19
N TRP A 354 4.43 -25.06 -20.31
CA TRP A 354 3.32 -24.74 -21.20
C TRP A 354 3.27 -25.77 -22.34
N SER A 355 2.21 -26.56 -22.36
CA SER A 355 1.98 -27.62 -23.35
C SER A 355 0.48 -27.70 -23.66
N ASP A 356 0.11 -27.95 -24.93
CA ASP A 356 -1.28 -28.16 -25.34
C ASP A 356 -2.29 -27.09 -24.85
N GLU A 357 -1.86 -25.84 -24.92
CA GLU A 357 -2.58 -24.67 -24.40
C GLU A 357 -2.90 -24.69 -22.89
N LYS A 358 -2.13 -25.43 -22.10
CA LYS A 358 -2.31 -25.57 -20.66
C LYS A 358 -1.00 -25.37 -19.92
N LEU A 359 -1.13 -24.93 -18.67
CA LEU A 359 -0.04 -24.90 -17.72
C LEU A 359 -0.02 -26.19 -16.92
N GLU A 360 1.08 -26.95 -17.04
CA GLU A 360 1.31 -28.18 -16.28
C GLU A 360 2.39 -27.93 -15.23
N GLN A 361 2.06 -28.10 -13.95
CA GLN A 361 3.05 -28.01 -12.88
C GLN A 361 3.95 -29.25 -12.91
N VAL A 362 5.21 -29.07 -13.26
CA VAL A 362 6.19 -30.17 -13.36
C VAL A 362 7.05 -30.32 -12.11
N TRP A 363 7.09 -29.28 -11.26
CA TRP A 363 7.84 -29.33 -9.99
C TRP A 363 7.37 -28.27 -9.00
N GLU A 364 7.49 -28.55 -7.70
CA GLU A 364 7.33 -27.55 -6.65
C GLU A 364 8.24 -27.81 -5.44
N LYS A 365 8.51 -26.75 -4.68
CA LYS A 365 9.18 -26.81 -3.38
C LYS A 365 8.53 -25.84 -2.41
N ASN A 366 7.99 -26.40 -1.32
CA ASN A 366 7.55 -25.62 -0.18
C ASN A 366 8.77 -25.26 0.69
N LEU A 367 8.93 -23.97 0.98
CA LEU A 367 10.00 -23.42 1.84
C LEU A 367 9.53 -23.28 3.29
N GLY A 368 8.23 -23.38 3.56
CA GLY A 368 7.63 -23.24 4.88
C GLY A 368 7.17 -21.82 5.19
N ALA A 369 6.24 -21.68 6.14
CA ALA A 369 5.50 -20.44 6.42
C ALA A 369 6.34 -19.23 6.88
N ARG A 370 7.63 -19.46 7.20
CA ARG A 370 8.58 -18.43 7.66
C ARG A 370 9.39 -17.80 6.53
N ASN A 371 9.29 -18.38 5.33
CA ASN A 371 10.03 -17.98 4.15
C ASN A 371 9.15 -17.12 3.25
N GLN A 372 9.73 -16.10 2.64
CA GLN A 372 9.05 -15.22 1.72
C GLN A 372 9.88 -15.07 0.45
N ILE A 373 9.34 -15.51 -0.68
CA ILE A 373 10.00 -15.28 -1.98
C ILE A 373 9.80 -13.81 -2.36
N ILE A 374 10.90 -13.16 -2.77
CA ILE A 374 10.95 -11.73 -3.08
C ILE A 374 11.49 -11.43 -4.49
N GLY A 375 11.95 -12.46 -5.19
CA GLY A 375 12.46 -12.31 -6.55
C GLY A 375 12.96 -13.64 -7.11
N LEU A 376 13.08 -13.67 -8.43
CA LEU A 376 13.57 -14.81 -9.20
C LEU A 376 14.57 -14.32 -10.24
N GLY A 377 15.54 -15.17 -10.58
CA GLY A 377 16.43 -15.02 -11.73
C GLY A 377 16.86 -16.40 -12.22
N ALA A 378 17.31 -16.50 -13.46
CA ALA A 378 17.87 -17.75 -13.98
C ALA A 378 19.00 -17.52 -14.98
N GLY A 379 19.88 -18.52 -15.08
CA GLY A 379 21.01 -18.56 -16.02
C GLY A 379 22.00 -19.66 -15.61
N ASP A 380 22.85 -20.06 -16.56
CA ASP A 380 24.01 -20.92 -16.31
C ASP A 380 25.19 -20.05 -15.86
N PHE A 381 25.35 -19.88 -14.54
CA PHE A 381 26.43 -19.04 -13.98
C PHE A 381 27.53 -19.87 -13.32
N ASN A 382 27.32 -21.17 -13.15
CA ASN A 382 28.38 -22.10 -12.76
C ASN A 382 29.13 -22.69 -13.98
N ALA A 383 28.67 -22.39 -15.20
CA ALA A 383 29.24 -22.84 -16.47
C ALA A 383 29.28 -24.37 -16.62
N ASN A 384 28.30 -25.08 -16.04
CA ASN A 384 28.18 -26.54 -16.15
C ASN A 384 27.26 -26.97 -17.31
N GLY A 385 26.66 -26.01 -18.01
CA GLY A 385 25.77 -26.23 -19.14
C GLY A 385 24.30 -26.43 -18.77
N GLU A 386 23.95 -26.54 -17.49
CA GLU A 386 22.57 -26.55 -16.99
C GLU A 386 22.16 -25.16 -16.49
N VAL A 387 20.86 -24.90 -16.43
CA VAL A 387 20.35 -23.60 -15.96
C VAL A 387 20.08 -23.66 -14.46
N GLU A 388 20.62 -22.69 -13.73
CA GLU A 388 20.27 -22.45 -12.33
C GLU A 388 19.13 -21.44 -12.21
N ILE A 389 18.23 -21.69 -11.25
CA ILE A 389 17.17 -20.78 -10.80
C ILE A 389 17.59 -20.22 -9.43
N TYR A 390 17.73 -18.91 -9.36
CA TYR A 390 18.03 -18.16 -8.15
C TYR A 390 16.73 -17.68 -7.53
N VAL A 391 16.38 -18.24 -6.37
CA VAL A 391 15.18 -17.86 -5.63
C VAL A 391 15.60 -16.96 -4.47
N ASN A 392 15.35 -15.67 -4.64
CA ASN A 392 15.58 -14.69 -3.59
C ASN A 392 14.54 -14.88 -2.50
N ASN A 393 15.00 -15.17 -1.28
CA ASN A 393 14.14 -15.56 -0.18
C ASN A 393 14.53 -14.83 1.11
N ALA A 394 13.52 -14.35 1.82
CA ALA A 394 13.65 -13.78 3.16
C ALA A 394 13.00 -14.73 4.18
N ALA A 395 13.81 -15.24 5.11
CA ALA A 395 13.36 -16.07 6.22
C ALA A 395 13.28 -15.21 7.49
N PHE A 396 12.08 -14.79 7.88
CA PHE A 396 11.88 -13.71 8.86
C PHE A 396 12.74 -12.47 8.55
N SER A 397 13.70 -12.14 9.42
CA SER A 397 14.56 -10.97 9.30
C SER A 397 15.86 -11.23 8.52
N ARG A 398 16.07 -12.43 7.96
CA ARG A 398 17.34 -12.79 7.28
C ARG A 398 17.12 -13.12 5.81
N ILE A 399 17.98 -12.60 4.94
CA ILE A 399 18.06 -13.07 3.56
C ILE A 399 18.69 -14.48 3.56
N GLN A 400 17.98 -15.44 2.96
CA GLN A 400 18.33 -16.85 2.90
C GLN A 400 17.89 -17.44 1.56
N SER A 401 18.47 -16.92 0.47
CA SER A 401 18.18 -17.34 -0.89
C SER A 401 18.60 -18.79 -1.14
N ILE A 402 17.93 -19.43 -2.09
CA ILE A 402 18.22 -20.80 -2.53
C ILE A 402 18.49 -20.83 -4.02
N ILE A 403 19.23 -21.85 -4.46
CA ILE A 403 19.57 -22.07 -5.86
C ILE A 403 19.11 -23.47 -6.25
N ILE A 404 18.35 -23.55 -7.34
CA ILE A 404 17.76 -24.78 -7.85
C ILE A 404 18.34 -25.04 -9.23
N GLU A 405 18.63 -26.28 -9.57
CA GLU A 405 19.14 -26.68 -10.88
C GLU A 405 18.45 -27.99 -11.29
N ARG A 406 18.31 -28.22 -12.59
CA ARG A 406 17.83 -29.50 -13.09
C ARG A 406 18.94 -30.54 -13.06
N LYS A 407 18.76 -31.60 -12.27
CA LYS A 407 19.64 -32.77 -12.21
C LYS A 407 18.87 -34.05 -12.54
N ASN A 408 19.37 -34.79 -13.52
CA ASN A 408 18.81 -36.08 -13.96
C ASN A 408 17.31 -35.97 -14.30
N GLY A 409 16.92 -34.95 -15.06
CA GLY A 409 15.53 -34.73 -15.48
C GLY A 409 14.61 -34.11 -14.42
N SER A 410 15.08 -33.83 -13.21
CA SER A 410 14.29 -33.27 -12.10
C SER A 410 14.95 -32.04 -11.48
N PHE A 411 14.18 -31.08 -10.98
CA PHE A 411 14.75 -29.93 -10.26
C PHE A 411 15.18 -30.31 -8.84
N LYS A 412 16.37 -29.89 -8.45
CA LYS A 412 16.95 -30.10 -7.12
C LYS A 412 17.56 -28.81 -6.59
N VAL A 413 17.42 -28.60 -5.29
CA VAL A 413 18.12 -27.51 -4.61
C VAL A 413 19.61 -27.87 -4.54
N ILE A 414 20.47 -27.01 -5.08
CA ILE A 414 21.92 -27.19 -5.10
C ILE A 414 22.65 -26.30 -4.08
N ARG A 415 22.00 -25.24 -3.60
CA ARG A 415 22.49 -24.41 -2.49
C ARG A 415 21.33 -23.82 -1.70
N GLU A 416 21.45 -23.80 -0.38
CA GLU A 416 20.45 -23.25 0.55
C GLU A 416 21.04 -22.17 1.45
N LYS A 417 20.16 -21.35 2.07
CA LYS A 417 20.51 -20.36 3.11
C LYS A 417 21.62 -19.39 2.68
N THR A 418 21.63 -19.01 1.41
CA THR A 418 22.64 -18.08 0.88
C THR A 418 22.26 -16.64 1.27
N PRO A 419 23.12 -15.90 2.02
CA PRO A 419 22.79 -14.59 2.56
C PRO A 419 22.96 -13.46 1.52
N MET A 420 22.34 -13.60 0.36
CA MET A 420 22.50 -12.73 -0.79
C MET A 420 21.16 -12.58 -1.53
N VAL A 421 20.83 -11.36 -1.95
CA VAL A 421 19.83 -11.14 -3.01
C VAL A 421 20.55 -11.12 -4.35
N PHE A 422 20.12 -11.98 -5.27
CA PHE A 422 20.70 -12.16 -6.59
C PHE A 422 19.98 -11.35 -7.67
N TYR A 423 20.73 -10.91 -8.67
CA TYR A 423 20.22 -10.28 -9.89
C TYR A 423 20.95 -10.86 -11.10
N THR A 424 20.22 -11.22 -12.14
CA THR A 424 20.77 -11.78 -13.38
C THR A 424 20.87 -10.69 -14.44
N GLY A 425 22.05 -10.50 -15.02
CA GLY A 425 22.32 -9.52 -16.07
C GLY A 425 22.09 -10.07 -17.47
N SER A 426 21.64 -9.22 -18.40
CA SER A 426 21.58 -9.56 -19.82
C SER A 426 22.97 -9.76 -20.46
N ASP A 427 24.04 -9.31 -19.81
CA ASP A 427 25.43 -9.58 -20.18
C ASP A 427 25.93 -10.96 -19.76
N GLY A 428 25.06 -11.82 -19.21
CA GLY A 428 25.43 -13.16 -18.75
C GLY A 428 26.18 -13.16 -17.42
N ARG A 429 26.18 -12.05 -16.67
CA ARG A 429 26.79 -11.98 -15.33
C ARG A 429 25.76 -12.11 -14.22
N LEU A 430 26.23 -12.64 -13.08
CA LEU A 430 25.47 -12.71 -11.85
C LEU A 430 25.90 -11.57 -10.94
N TYR A 431 24.92 -10.86 -10.41
CA TYR A 431 25.12 -9.79 -9.43
C TYR A 431 24.45 -10.13 -8.11
N GLY A 432 24.85 -9.46 -7.04
CA GLY A 432 24.15 -9.57 -5.78
C GLY A 432 24.37 -8.42 -4.80
N ARG A 433 23.51 -8.40 -3.79
CA ARG A 433 23.56 -7.48 -2.64
C ARG A 433 23.43 -8.26 -1.35
N GLU A 434 24.30 -7.96 -0.40
CA GLU A 434 24.25 -8.54 0.94
C GLU A 434 23.33 -7.74 1.86
N GLN A 435 22.94 -8.37 2.97
CA GLN A 435 22.22 -7.72 4.06
C GLN A 435 23.19 -7.00 5.02
N LYS A 436 22.76 -5.88 5.60
CA LYS A 436 23.38 -5.16 6.71
C LYS A 436 22.91 -5.74 8.04
N THR A 437 23.61 -5.39 9.14
CA THR A 437 23.23 -5.80 10.51
C THR A 437 21.86 -5.27 10.94
N ASN A 438 21.45 -4.11 10.44
CA ASN A 438 20.12 -3.53 10.67
C ASN A 438 19.05 -4.06 9.71
N TYR A 439 19.27 -5.26 9.17
CA TYR A 439 18.37 -5.99 8.27
C TYR A 439 18.14 -5.38 6.87
N GLN A 440 18.62 -4.17 6.59
CA GLN A 440 18.51 -3.54 5.27
C GLN A 440 19.51 -4.12 4.27
N LEU A 441 19.27 -3.99 2.96
CA LEU A 441 20.28 -4.34 1.96
C LEU A 441 21.42 -3.31 1.87
N LYS A 442 22.65 -3.78 1.62
CA LYS A 442 23.81 -2.93 1.30
C LYS A 442 23.55 -2.16 0.00
N ASP A 443 24.05 -0.93 -0.08
CA ASP A 443 23.97 -0.12 -1.31
C ASP A 443 25.01 -0.58 -2.36
N GLU A 444 26.02 -1.33 -1.92
CA GLU A 444 27.03 -1.96 -2.79
C GLU A 444 26.41 -3.13 -3.57
N ILE A 445 26.65 -3.14 -4.88
CA ILE A 445 26.36 -4.23 -5.79
C ILE A 445 27.67 -4.94 -6.10
N LEU A 446 27.63 -6.26 -5.97
CA LEU A 446 28.75 -7.17 -6.21
C LEU A 446 28.52 -7.92 -7.52
N GLU A 447 29.55 -8.03 -8.35
CA GLU A 447 29.65 -9.07 -9.37
C GLU A 447 30.04 -10.38 -8.67
N LEU A 448 29.34 -11.47 -8.98
CA LEU A 448 29.47 -12.76 -8.33
C LEU A 448 29.98 -13.80 -9.30
N THR A 449 31.09 -14.45 -8.95
CA THR A 449 31.60 -15.59 -9.71
C THR A 449 31.37 -16.87 -8.92
N TRP A 450 30.73 -17.86 -9.54
CA TRP A 450 30.45 -19.13 -8.87
C TRP A 450 31.73 -19.86 -8.43
N ARG A 451 31.70 -20.42 -7.21
CA ARG A 451 32.74 -21.28 -6.64
C ARG A 451 32.08 -22.44 -5.89
N GLU A 452 32.81 -23.52 -5.67
CA GLU A 452 32.32 -24.71 -4.96
C GLU A 452 31.70 -24.36 -3.60
N ASP A 453 32.42 -23.58 -2.78
CA ASP A 453 31.99 -23.20 -1.43
C ASP A 453 31.19 -21.89 -1.32
N GLY A 454 31.06 -21.13 -2.41
CA GLY A 454 30.35 -19.87 -2.35
C GLY A 454 30.32 -19.09 -3.65
N PHE A 455 30.48 -17.78 -3.50
CA PHE A 455 30.69 -16.86 -4.59
C PHE A 455 31.93 -16.05 -4.28
N GLU A 456 32.83 -15.95 -5.26
CA GLU A 456 33.82 -14.89 -5.24
C GLU A 456 33.10 -13.56 -5.53
N LYS A 457 33.40 -12.54 -4.72
CA LYS A 457 32.68 -11.26 -4.72
C LYS A 457 33.62 -10.17 -5.18
N LYS A 458 33.24 -9.46 -6.24
CA LYS A 458 33.97 -8.31 -6.75
C LYS A 458 33.07 -7.08 -6.70
N PRO A 459 33.49 -5.96 -6.07
CA PRO A 459 32.72 -4.72 -6.12
C PRO A 459 32.48 -4.29 -7.57
N PHE A 460 31.21 -4.06 -7.91
CA PHE A 460 30.80 -3.64 -9.24
C PHE A 460 30.38 -2.16 -9.25
N MET A 461 29.44 -1.79 -8.39
CA MET A 461 29.06 -0.39 -8.19
C MET A 461 28.48 -0.15 -6.80
N THR A 462 28.28 1.12 -6.46
CA THR A 462 27.51 1.53 -5.28
C THR A 462 26.31 2.36 -5.71
N LEU A 463 25.12 1.97 -5.27
CA LEU A 463 23.89 2.72 -5.51
C LEU A 463 23.96 4.10 -4.83
N PRO A 464 23.32 5.14 -5.41
CA PRO A 464 23.35 6.46 -4.80
C PRO A 464 22.70 6.47 -3.42
N LYS A 465 23.40 7.08 -2.45
CA LYS A 465 22.93 7.16 -1.05
C LYS A 465 21.56 7.82 -0.97
N GLY A 466 20.66 7.24 -0.17
CA GLY A 466 19.37 7.83 0.16
C GLY A 466 18.25 7.61 -0.87
N LEU A 467 18.54 7.00 -2.03
CA LEU A 467 17.48 6.61 -2.98
C LEU A 467 16.69 5.38 -2.51
N GLY A 468 17.36 4.46 -1.80
CA GLY A 468 16.75 3.20 -1.34
C GLY A 468 16.17 2.43 -2.51
N MET A 469 16.99 2.15 -3.53
CA MET A 469 16.53 1.57 -4.79
C MET A 469 16.16 0.09 -4.65
N THR A 470 15.07 -0.29 -5.31
CA THR A 470 14.42 -1.60 -5.22
C THR A 470 14.01 -2.08 -6.61
N GLY A 471 13.67 -3.38 -6.75
CA GLY A 471 13.30 -3.97 -8.05
C GLY A 471 14.36 -3.76 -9.12
N LEU A 472 15.62 -4.01 -8.77
CA LEU A 472 16.76 -3.72 -9.64
C LEU A 472 16.78 -4.67 -10.85
N GLY A 473 16.91 -4.09 -12.04
CA GLY A 473 17.12 -4.81 -13.29
C GLY A 473 18.46 -4.49 -13.91
N PHE A 474 19.06 -5.49 -14.56
CA PHE A 474 20.36 -5.43 -15.22
C PHE A 474 20.17 -5.84 -16.68
N PHE A 475 19.92 -4.87 -17.54
CA PHE A 475 19.69 -5.12 -18.96
C PHE A 475 20.10 -3.92 -19.79
N ASP A 476 20.46 -4.15 -21.04
CA ASP A 476 20.67 -3.09 -22.03
C ASP A 476 19.33 -2.35 -22.26
N MET A 477 19.27 -1.09 -21.80
CA MET A 477 18.05 -0.30 -21.86
C MET A 477 17.96 0.57 -23.11
N ASP A 478 19.08 1.05 -23.64
CA ASP A 478 19.11 1.97 -24.77
C ASP A 478 19.53 1.29 -26.09
N GLY A 479 19.76 -0.02 -26.05
CA GLY A 479 20.10 -0.85 -27.20
C GLY A 479 21.54 -0.65 -27.68
N ASP A 480 22.43 -0.14 -26.82
CA ASP A 480 23.80 0.17 -27.17
C ASP A 480 24.79 -1.01 -26.96
N GLY A 481 24.28 -2.15 -26.47
CA GLY A 481 25.01 -3.36 -26.17
C GLY A 481 25.65 -3.40 -24.77
N ALA A 482 25.58 -2.32 -23.99
CA ALA A 482 26.05 -2.29 -22.61
C ALA A 482 24.89 -2.57 -21.63
N THR A 483 25.16 -3.36 -20.59
CA THR A 483 24.15 -3.57 -19.54
C THR A 483 23.99 -2.32 -18.69
N ASP A 484 22.78 -1.78 -18.67
CA ASP A 484 22.35 -0.69 -17.80
C ASP A 484 21.72 -1.24 -16.52
N ILE A 485 21.53 -0.37 -15.53
CA ILE A 485 20.97 -0.75 -14.22
C ILE A 485 19.77 0.15 -13.94
N ALA A 486 18.60 -0.44 -13.76
CA ALA A 486 17.39 0.31 -13.44
C ALA A 486 16.77 -0.12 -12.12
N GLY A 487 16.06 0.79 -11.48
CA GLY A 487 15.32 0.48 -10.27
C GLY A 487 14.45 1.62 -9.79
N TYR A 488 13.59 1.29 -8.84
CA TYR A 488 12.60 2.22 -8.31
C TYR A 488 13.07 2.80 -6.99
N ASP A 489 12.99 4.11 -6.84
CA ASP A 489 13.18 4.73 -5.53
C ASP A 489 11.96 4.54 -4.61
N LYS A 490 12.12 4.94 -3.35
CA LYS A 490 11.04 4.96 -2.36
C LYS A 490 9.88 5.88 -2.72
N TYR A 491 9.80 6.51 -3.89
CA TYR A 491 8.69 7.33 -4.41
C TYR A 491 8.10 6.78 -5.73
N LEU A 492 8.48 5.54 -6.11
CA LEU A 492 8.09 4.90 -7.37
C LEU A 492 8.61 5.69 -8.58
N LYS A 493 9.72 6.41 -8.46
CA LYS A 493 10.41 6.97 -9.62
C LYS A 493 11.40 5.95 -10.13
N LEU A 494 11.36 5.71 -11.43
CA LEU A 494 12.35 4.86 -12.09
C LEU A 494 13.62 5.68 -12.33
N HIS A 495 14.71 5.18 -11.78
CA HIS A 495 16.06 5.66 -12.05
C HIS A 495 16.80 4.59 -12.84
N TYR A 496 17.64 5.01 -13.76
CA TYR A 496 18.52 4.09 -14.48
C TYR A 496 19.92 4.67 -14.60
N TYR A 497 20.92 3.81 -14.48
CA TYR A 497 22.31 4.12 -14.72
C TYR A 497 22.61 3.80 -16.17
N ASN A 498 22.95 4.83 -16.94
CA ASN A 498 23.42 4.66 -18.31
C ASN A 498 24.92 4.35 -18.29
N SER A 499 25.28 3.15 -18.72
CA SER A 499 26.63 2.61 -18.65
C SER A 499 27.61 3.35 -19.57
N LYS A 500 27.14 3.85 -20.71
CA LYS A 500 27.94 4.63 -21.66
C LYS A 500 28.27 6.03 -21.16
N GLU A 501 27.27 6.77 -20.68
CA GLU A 501 27.44 8.12 -20.12
C GLU A 501 27.95 8.12 -18.67
N LYS A 502 27.97 6.94 -18.02
CA LYS A 502 28.39 6.73 -16.63
C LYS A 502 27.67 7.63 -15.63
N ARG A 503 26.35 7.77 -15.79
CA ARG A 503 25.53 8.59 -14.89
C ARG A 503 24.14 8.04 -14.68
N TRP A 504 23.59 8.35 -13.51
CA TRP A 504 22.19 8.11 -13.20
C TRP A 504 21.30 9.14 -13.89
N LYS A 505 20.26 8.64 -14.53
CA LYS A 505 19.16 9.39 -15.14
C LYS A 505 17.85 8.95 -14.48
N LYS A 506 16.81 9.75 -14.65
CA LYS A 506 15.49 9.53 -14.06
C LYS A 506 14.41 9.73 -15.11
N LEU A 507 13.45 8.81 -15.18
CA LEU A 507 12.32 8.95 -16.07
C LEU A 507 11.23 9.84 -15.43
N PRO A 508 10.51 10.65 -16.26
CA PRO A 508 9.32 11.36 -15.81
C PRO A 508 8.18 10.37 -15.53
N GLY A 509 7.35 10.66 -14.53
CA GLY A 509 6.24 9.78 -14.15
C GLY A 509 6.48 8.99 -12.86
N ARG A 510 5.58 8.06 -12.56
CA ARG A 510 5.69 7.08 -11.47
C ARG A 510 5.55 5.70 -12.09
N PHE A 511 6.14 4.70 -11.48
CA PHE A 511 6.48 3.46 -12.14
C PHE A 511 6.78 2.38 -11.10
N GLY A 512 6.53 1.13 -11.45
CA GLY A 512 6.57 -0.01 -10.55
C GLY A 512 5.36 -0.06 -9.61
N GLY A 513 5.62 -0.56 -8.41
CA GLY A 513 4.61 -0.77 -7.39
C GLY A 513 4.14 -2.21 -7.35
N SER A 514 4.46 -2.88 -6.25
CA SER A 514 4.10 -4.26 -5.96
C SER A 514 3.77 -4.33 -4.47
N ASN A 515 2.97 -5.33 -4.07
CA ASN A 515 2.61 -5.54 -2.67
C ASN A 515 3.59 -6.48 -1.95
N VAL A 516 4.66 -6.89 -2.63
CA VAL A 516 5.74 -7.70 -2.05
C VAL A 516 6.59 -6.79 -1.18
N LYS A 517 6.69 -7.17 0.09
CA LYS A 517 7.44 -6.47 1.13
C LYS A 517 8.11 -7.47 2.04
N ILE A 518 9.34 -7.18 2.46
CA ILE A 518 10.02 -7.96 3.49
C ILE A 518 9.55 -7.50 4.85
N LYS A 519 9.12 -8.44 5.69
CA LYS A 519 8.81 -8.19 7.10
C LYS A 519 10.04 -8.54 7.93
N LEU A 520 10.66 -7.52 8.50
CA LEU A 520 11.80 -7.65 9.40
C LEU A 520 11.27 -7.53 10.84
N TYR A 521 11.48 -8.58 11.62
CA TYR A 521 11.12 -8.61 13.03
C TYR A 521 12.36 -8.28 13.85
N GLU A 522 12.24 -7.35 14.80
CA GLU A 522 13.28 -7.16 15.83
C GLU A 522 13.35 -8.40 16.75
N GLU A 523 14.53 -8.70 17.28
CA GLU A 523 14.79 -9.92 18.06
C GLU A 523 14.00 -9.97 19.38
N ASP A 524 13.54 -8.83 19.89
CA ASP A 524 12.68 -8.71 21.07
C ASP A 524 11.18 -8.81 20.76
N GLY A 525 10.81 -8.97 19.48
CA GLY A 525 9.43 -9.11 19.01
C GLY A 525 8.59 -7.83 19.10
N GLY A 526 9.20 -6.68 19.43
CA GLY A 526 8.50 -5.41 19.66
C GLY A 526 8.12 -4.67 18.39
N ASP A 527 9.06 -4.51 17.46
CA ASP A 527 8.87 -3.73 16.23
C ASP A 527 9.03 -4.57 14.95
N VAL A 528 8.15 -4.32 13.97
CA VAL A 528 8.21 -4.89 12.63
C VAL A 528 8.58 -3.81 11.63
N PHE A 529 9.83 -3.81 11.18
CA PHE A 529 10.26 -2.98 10.07
C PHE A 529 9.84 -3.63 8.75
N GLN A 530 9.32 -2.83 7.82
CA GLN A 530 8.96 -3.32 6.49
C GLN A 530 9.85 -2.67 5.43
N GLU A 531 10.55 -3.49 4.65
CA GLU A 531 11.28 -3.03 3.46
C GLU A 531 10.51 -3.41 2.21
N PHE A 532 10.13 -2.43 1.39
CA PHE A 532 9.58 -2.72 0.07
C PHE A 532 10.73 -3.17 -0.83
N LEU A 533 10.80 -4.47 -1.14
CA LEU A 533 11.74 -5.03 -2.11
C LEU A 533 10.95 -5.76 -3.19
N PRO A 534 10.18 -5.01 -4.02
CA PRO A 534 9.44 -5.61 -5.10
C PRO A 534 10.38 -6.32 -6.07
N PRO A 535 9.92 -7.40 -6.71
CA PRO A 535 10.67 -7.99 -7.82
C PRO A 535 10.78 -6.99 -8.97
N THR A 536 11.73 -7.25 -9.86
CA THR A 536 11.93 -6.44 -11.05
C THR A 536 10.72 -6.59 -11.96
N LEU A 537 10.01 -5.47 -12.16
CA LEU A 537 8.87 -5.37 -13.07
C LEU A 537 9.28 -4.80 -14.43
N LEU A 538 10.56 -4.93 -14.77
CA LEU A 538 11.18 -4.46 -15.99
C LEU A 538 11.60 -5.65 -16.85
N SER A 539 11.46 -5.53 -18.16
CA SER A 539 11.94 -6.53 -19.12
C SER A 539 12.46 -5.84 -20.37
N THR A 540 12.97 -6.61 -21.32
CA THR A 540 13.26 -6.16 -22.68
C THR A 540 12.55 -7.07 -23.67
N ASP A 541 12.05 -6.51 -24.78
CA ASP A 541 11.47 -7.33 -25.84
C ASP A 541 12.54 -8.02 -26.70
N SER A 542 12.10 -8.75 -27.73
CA SER A 542 12.97 -9.47 -28.66
C SER A 542 13.96 -8.57 -29.42
N LYS A 543 13.77 -7.24 -29.41
CA LYS A 543 14.63 -6.25 -30.07
C LYS A 543 15.52 -5.50 -29.09
N GLY A 544 15.53 -5.90 -27.81
CA GLY A 544 16.30 -5.23 -26.77
C GLY A 544 15.67 -3.92 -26.28
N ARG A 545 14.43 -3.59 -26.67
CA ARG A 545 13.76 -2.39 -26.17
C ARG A 545 13.27 -2.67 -24.75
N PRO A 546 13.40 -1.75 -23.79
CA PRO A 546 12.87 -1.96 -22.46
C PRO A 546 11.36 -1.99 -22.52
N VAL A 547 10.77 -3.13 -22.20
CA VAL A 547 9.34 -3.30 -22.16
C VAL A 547 8.91 -3.52 -20.72
N ILE A 548 7.82 -2.85 -20.38
CA ILE A 548 7.12 -2.87 -19.11
C ILE A 548 7.82 -2.06 -18.04
N ILE A 549 7.17 -0.96 -17.68
CA ILE A 549 7.24 -0.41 -16.36
C ILE A 549 5.82 -0.44 -15.81
N ALA A 550 5.49 -1.42 -14.97
CA ALA A 550 4.14 -1.55 -14.43
C ALA A 550 3.74 -0.25 -13.71
N LEU A 551 2.61 0.34 -14.08
CA LEU A 551 2.00 1.45 -13.34
C LEU A 551 0.96 0.83 -12.42
N SER A 552 1.37 0.42 -11.23
CA SER A 552 0.41 0.06 -10.20
C SER A 552 -0.17 1.35 -9.63
N ALA A 553 -1.44 1.62 -9.93
CA ALA A 553 -2.15 2.75 -9.36
C ALA A 553 -2.42 2.44 -7.88
N LYS A 554 -1.97 3.36 -7.02
CA LYS A 554 -2.37 3.35 -5.61
C LYS A 554 -3.89 3.39 -5.54
N SER A 555 -4.44 2.69 -4.56
CA SER A 555 -5.77 2.98 -4.04
C SER A 555 -5.98 4.51 -3.95
N SER A 556 -7.07 5.02 -4.54
CA SER A 556 -7.53 6.41 -4.40
C SER A 556 -7.97 6.72 -2.96
N ILE A 557 -8.13 5.68 -2.14
CA ILE A 557 -8.40 5.77 -0.72
C ILE A 557 -7.04 5.96 -0.02
N VAL A 558 -6.68 7.22 0.19
CA VAL A 558 -5.49 7.66 0.93
C VAL A 558 -5.69 7.40 2.42
N PHE A 559 -5.02 6.36 2.88
CA PHE A 559 -4.57 6.22 4.25
C PHE A 559 -3.26 5.41 4.13
N ALA A 560 -2.26 5.62 4.97
CA ALA A 560 -0.96 6.15 4.54
C ALA A 560 0.16 5.12 4.73
N ALA A 561 1.36 5.54 4.30
CA ALA A 561 2.69 4.93 4.45
C ALA A 561 2.88 3.55 3.82
N GLU A 562 1.85 2.70 3.75
CA GLU A 562 1.93 1.40 3.10
C GLU A 562 1.34 1.44 1.68
N ARG A 563 2.16 1.07 0.70
CA ARG A 563 1.78 1.05 -0.71
C ARG A 563 1.01 -0.23 -1.02
N THR A 564 -0.29 -0.24 -0.76
CA THR A 564 -1.15 -1.31 -1.29
C THR A 564 -1.65 -0.91 -2.67
N PHE A 565 -1.18 -1.66 -3.66
CA PHE A 565 -1.57 -1.57 -5.05
C PHE A 565 -2.74 -2.50 -5.32
N THR A 566 -3.71 -1.99 -6.06
CA THR A 566 -5.00 -2.65 -6.23
C THR A 566 -5.51 -2.58 -7.66
N LYS A 567 -4.95 -1.68 -8.45
CA LYS A 567 -5.10 -1.61 -9.88
C LYS A 567 -3.73 -1.49 -10.51
N ALA A 568 -3.59 -1.99 -11.71
CA ALA A 568 -2.38 -1.85 -12.48
C ALA A 568 -2.68 -1.66 -13.97
N GLN A 569 -1.78 -0.96 -14.63
CA GLN A 569 -1.66 -0.93 -16.07
C GLN A 569 -0.21 -1.22 -16.45
N VAL A 570 0.00 -1.82 -17.60
CA VAL A 570 1.33 -2.03 -18.17
C VAL A 570 1.67 -0.82 -19.03
N VAL A 571 2.87 -0.25 -18.85
CA VAL A 571 3.40 0.84 -19.67
C VAL A 571 4.58 0.34 -20.47
N VAL A 572 4.58 0.59 -21.76
CA VAL A 572 5.73 0.32 -22.64
C VAL A 572 6.44 1.65 -22.88
N ILE A 573 7.74 1.68 -22.60
CA ILE A 573 8.60 2.81 -22.92
C ILE A 573 9.52 2.45 -24.07
N GLU A 574 9.97 3.43 -24.82
CA GLU A 574 10.93 3.24 -25.91
C GLU A 574 12.01 4.31 -25.81
N TYR A 575 13.25 3.91 -26.10
CA TYR A 575 14.35 4.85 -26.25
C TYR A 575 14.29 5.47 -27.65
N ASP A 576 14.20 6.79 -27.74
CA ASP A 576 14.12 7.50 -29.03
C ASP A 576 15.50 7.90 -29.60
N GLY A 577 16.58 7.44 -28.96
CA GLY A 577 17.95 7.86 -29.27
C GLY A 577 18.49 8.96 -28.34
N SER A 578 17.62 9.60 -27.54
CA SER A 578 17.99 10.65 -26.59
C SER A 578 17.42 10.44 -25.18
N THR A 579 16.17 10.01 -25.10
CA THR A 579 15.44 9.81 -23.85
C THR A 579 14.50 8.61 -23.97
N PHE A 580 14.07 8.09 -22.83
CA PHE A 580 12.92 7.20 -22.77
C PHE A 580 11.63 8.00 -22.84
N ALA A 581 10.74 7.62 -23.74
CA ALA A 581 9.39 8.13 -23.85
C ALA A 581 8.38 6.99 -23.73
N GLU A 582 7.20 7.29 -23.20
CA GLU A 582 6.11 6.33 -23.21
C GLU A 582 5.63 6.12 -24.65
N LYS A 583 5.62 4.86 -25.09
CA LYS A 583 5.09 4.46 -26.39
C LYS A 583 3.61 4.17 -26.32
N THR A 584 3.21 3.35 -25.35
CA THR A 584 1.84 2.87 -25.21
C THR A 584 1.57 2.36 -23.80
N ARG A 585 0.30 2.13 -23.46
CA ARG A 585 -0.13 1.56 -22.19
C ARG A 585 -1.40 0.73 -22.34
N THR A 586 -1.55 -0.28 -21.48
CA THR A 586 -2.82 -1.00 -21.36
C THR A 586 -3.86 -0.15 -20.64
N PRO A 587 -5.16 -0.47 -20.76
CA PRO A 587 -6.16 0.03 -19.83
C PRO A 587 -5.80 -0.31 -18.37
N MET A 588 -6.25 0.53 -17.45
CA MET A 588 -6.16 0.25 -16.02
C MET A 588 -7.08 -0.92 -15.67
N ALA A 589 -6.53 -1.96 -15.04
CA ALA A 589 -7.26 -3.15 -14.62
C ALA A 589 -7.18 -3.37 -13.11
N GLN A 590 -8.11 -4.14 -12.55
CA GLN A 590 -8.08 -4.57 -11.14
C GLN A 590 -6.95 -5.57 -10.90
N GLY A 591 -6.43 -5.60 -9.66
CA GLY A 591 -5.29 -6.40 -9.26
C GLY A 591 -3.96 -5.67 -9.42
N ALA A 592 -2.98 -6.02 -8.58
CA ALA A 592 -1.62 -5.49 -8.67
C ALA A 592 -0.73 -6.42 -9.49
N VAL A 593 0.12 -5.85 -10.35
CA VAL A 593 1.16 -6.61 -11.03
C VAL A 593 2.28 -6.90 -10.05
N GLN A 594 2.58 -8.18 -9.84
CA GLN A 594 3.64 -8.64 -8.92
C GLN A 594 4.83 -9.24 -9.66
N GLY A 595 4.74 -9.44 -10.97
CA GLY A 595 5.80 -10.01 -11.79
C GLY A 595 5.48 -9.83 -13.26
N ALA A 596 6.52 -9.68 -14.07
CA ALA A 596 6.41 -9.48 -15.51
C ALA A 596 7.61 -10.15 -16.20
N THR A 597 7.37 -10.87 -17.27
CA THR A 597 8.43 -11.57 -18.02
C THR A 597 8.00 -11.80 -19.47
N MET A 598 8.95 -11.80 -20.40
CA MET A 598 8.68 -12.14 -21.80
C MET A 598 8.52 -13.65 -21.97
N PHE A 599 7.39 -14.07 -22.51
CA PHE A 599 7.02 -15.47 -22.65
C PHE A 599 6.25 -15.69 -23.95
N ASP A 600 6.89 -16.36 -24.91
CA ASP A 600 6.35 -16.66 -26.24
C ASP A 600 5.85 -18.11 -26.30
N PRO A 601 4.54 -18.38 -26.17
CA PRO A 601 3.99 -19.73 -26.27
C PRO A 601 3.95 -20.19 -27.75
N GLY A 602 5.06 -20.75 -28.23
CA GLY A 602 5.17 -21.31 -29.57
C GLY A 602 5.29 -20.24 -30.66
N ALA A 603 4.26 -20.11 -31.50
CA ALA A 603 4.30 -19.27 -32.71
C ALA A 603 4.07 -17.77 -32.44
N LEU A 604 3.49 -17.42 -31.29
CA LEU A 604 3.33 -16.02 -30.89
C LEU A 604 4.67 -15.44 -30.45
N LYS A 605 4.93 -14.18 -30.81
CA LYS A 605 6.16 -13.44 -30.49
C LYS A 605 5.83 -12.12 -29.83
N ASP A 606 6.78 -11.63 -29.04
CA ASP A 606 6.65 -10.39 -28.25
C ASP A 606 5.47 -10.43 -27.28
N MET A 607 5.28 -11.60 -26.66
CA MET A 607 4.23 -11.82 -25.70
C MET A 607 4.74 -11.56 -24.28
N LEU A 608 3.96 -10.80 -23.52
CA LEU A 608 4.23 -10.48 -22.12
C LEU A 608 3.37 -11.35 -21.21
N LEU A 609 4.00 -12.06 -20.29
CA LEU A 609 3.32 -12.71 -19.18
C LEU A 609 3.45 -11.86 -17.91
N ILE A 610 2.31 -11.46 -17.35
CA ILE A 610 2.26 -10.80 -16.04
C ILE A 610 1.59 -11.71 -15.01
N SER A 611 2.00 -11.56 -13.75
CA SER A 611 1.22 -12.04 -12.61
C SER A 611 0.40 -10.90 -12.03
N ARG A 612 -0.89 -11.13 -11.84
CA ARG A 612 -1.84 -10.16 -11.31
C ARG A 612 -2.47 -10.71 -10.04
N SER A 613 -2.22 -10.07 -8.91
CA SER A 613 -2.71 -10.51 -7.60
C SER A 613 -3.84 -9.63 -7.10
N TYR A 614 -4.91 -10.26 -6.63
CA TYR A 614 -6.06 -9.67 -5.96
C TYR A 614 -5.95 -9.96 -4.47
N PHE A 615 -5.91 -8.90 -3.68
CA PHE A 615 -5.77 -9.01 -2.23
C PHE A 615 -7.11 -8.69 -1.60
N SER A 616 -7.75 -9.65 -0.94
CA SER A 616 -8.86 -9.37 -0.02
C SER A 616 -8.39 -9.55 1.42
N PHE A 617 -8.91 -8.78 2.37
CA PHE A 617 -8.70 -9.01 3.80
C PHE A 617 -9.46 -10.24 4.30
N PHE A 618 -10.65 -10.47 3.77
CA PHE A 618 -11.55 -11.52 4.26
C PHE A 618 -11.57 -12.78 3.42
N GLU A 619 -11.18 -12.68 2.15
CA GLU A 619 -10.99 -13.81 1.27
C GLU A 619 -9.49 -14.10 1.11
N LYS A 620 -9.17 -15.35 0.80
CA LYS A 620 -7.79 -15.71 0.44
C LYS A 620 -7.38 -14.89 -0.79
N ALA A 621 -6.12 -14.43 -0.80
CA ALA A 621 -5.56 -13.81 -1.98
C ALA A 621 -5.71 -14.76 -3.18
N ARG A 622 -5.91 -14.18 -4.37
CA ARG A 622 -5.95 -14.92 -5.62
C ARG A 622 -5.03 -14.25 -6.63
N SER A 623 -4.45 -15.03 -7.52
CA SER A 623 -3.59 -14.51 -8.58
C SER A 623 -3.95 -15.12 -9.92
N GLU A 624 -3.67 -14.37 -10.98
CA GLU A 624 -3.82 -14.80 -12.36
C GLU A 624 -2.50 -14.62 -13.10
N LEU A 625 -2.21 -15.52 -14.03
CA LEU A 625 -1.22 -15.30 -15.07
C LEU A 625 -1.94 -14.79 -16.33
N VAL A 626 -1.57 -13.59 -16.77
CA VAL A 626 -2.18 -12.94 -17.93
C VAL A 626 -1.12 -12.76 -19.00
N LEU A 627 -1.35 -13.38 -20.16
CA LEU A 627 -0.57 -13.19 -21.36
C LEU A 627 -1.12 -12.00 -22.15
N ILE A 628 -0.26 -11.08 -22.58
CA ILE A 628 -0.60 -9.84 -23.28
C ILE A 628 0.19 -9.79 -24.58
N ASP A 629 -0.50 -9.55 -25.69
CA ASP A 629 0.14 -9.28 -26.98
C ASP A 629 0.56 -7.81 -27.04
N LEU A 630 1.86 -7.55 -27.05
CA LEU A 630 2.40 -6.19 -27.10
C LEU A 630 2.33 -5.58 -28.51
N ASN A 631 2.28 -6.39 -29.57
CA ASN A 631 2.16 -5.89 -30.96
C ASN A 631 0.79 -5.27 -31.22
N SER A 632 -0.19 -5.59 -30.38
CA SER A 632 -1.53 -5.01 -30.42
C SER A 632 -1.63 -3.60 -29.80
N TYR A 633 -0.54 -3.01 -29.30
CA TYR A 633 -0.53 -1.74 -28.54
C TYR A 633 0.41 -0.66 -29.05
#